data_AF-A0AAN6XJH2-F1
#
_entry.id   AF-A0AAN6XJH2-F1
#
_cell.length_a   1.000
_cell.length_b   1.000
_cell.length_c   1.000
_cell.angle_alpha   90.00
_cell.angle_beta   90.00
_cell.angle_gamma   90.00
#
_symmetry.space_group_name_H-M   'P 1'
#
loop_
_entity.id
_entity.type
_entity.pdbx_description
1 polymer ?
#
loop_
_entity_poly.entity_id
_entity_poly.type
_entity_poly.pdbx_seq_one_letter_code
_entity_poly.pdbx_strand_id
1 'polypeptide(L)'
;MIPLSSVPPSDDEIDFHLSDGLSEHGSSSATTASLLEQEHDGNDDDDIAICGFSIKFPQEATTPEAFWEMICKKRCAMTDFPPDRLNLDGFYRKNNTLNTVRCFTLGWMFQSIDVERQLPLKGGHFIEEDLAVFDADFFTISPTEAAAMDPMQRWLLEAAYRALENAGIPMEVISGSSTAVYAGSFGLDYMLQLTRDPEAPPTYAAVGFGLSMLANRLSWFFNLSGPSIGLDSACSSTAMAIDIACQGLRNGSSTMAMVAGGNLTSAPESYAWMSNLGFLSPDSRCYSFDHRANGYARGEGIGVLILKRVSDAIRDGNTIRAVIRATGSNEDGRTPGITQPSRDAQERLIRGTYEKAGLSMAHTRFFEAHGTGTAIGDPREAQAIGSAFRKYRSARDPIYIGAVKSNIGHLEGASGLAGVVKAVLCLERGVIPPNANFEKINPKIDADFLGIKFPGERTPWPSEGLRRASVNSFGYGGANSHIVIDDAYNYLRIRLLEGKHCTEPSPPTSGPVSILSRQPKSPQEAFGGFDRPLKLCVWSAADTDGINRIIHSYQNARLDSTADDETFLNNLAYTLGQHRSKLPWRSFALLQAPSDLTTLKDKISTPIRVSAEPPRLGFVFSGQDAQWFRMGRELLCYTSYKQELELADTYLTSLGCPWSVTDELMKTPETTNINKAELSQPLCTILQVALVNLLARFGVAPSAVVGHSSGEIAAAYAGGYISSESAWKLAYFRGVCAAELAEEVHRRPARKGAMMAVGLSPEDTKSLVARYDRDEAGFGVSIACVNSPVNVTLSGEDRLLDQIKAELDEKKVFARKLQVPVAYHSRQMEPATARFVDLVGALSPPPNRPVTVPMISSVTKERVSGDRLLEPSYWALNIISTTACVVDHLVEIGPHVALQGPLRDILRTTKRGDSIGYTSILRRGQSAVETSLRAMGELYIQTINLREM
;
A
#
# COMPACT_ATOMS: atom_id res chain seq x y z
N MET A 1 -20.44 -65.55 39.38
CA MET A 1 -19.25 -65.97 40.14
C MET A 1 -18.47 -64.72 40.49
N ILE A 2 -18.53 -64.40 41.78
CA ILE A 2 -17.98 -63.28 42.58
C ILE A 2 -16.47 -63.55 42.84
N PRO A 3 -15.59 -62.65 43.36
CA PRO A 3 -15.80 -61.35 44.08
C PRO A 3 -14.87 -60.21 43.63
N LEU A 4 -14.78 -59.00 44.19
CA LEU A 4 -15.49 -58.06 45.11
C LEU A 4 -14.51 -56.85 45.10
N SER A 5 -14.93 -55.58 45.03
CA SER A 5 -15.29 -54.84 46.24
C SER A 5 -16.22 -53.65 45.94
N SER A 6 -17.41 -53.74 46.53
CA SER A 6 -18.34 -52.68 46.94
C SER A 6 -17.73 -51.79 48.05
N VAL A 7 -18.15 -50.54 48.26
CA VAL A 7 -19.33 -50.11 49.07
C VAL A 7 -19.47 -48.56 48.99
N PRO A 8 -20.68 -47.99 49.22
CA PRO A 8 -21.24 -46.84 48.50
C PRO A 8 -21.58 -45.61 49.41
N PRO A 9 -22.76 -44.92 49.33
CA PRO A 9 -22.86 -43.46 49.18
C PRO A 9 -23.47 -42.77 50.41
N SER A 10 -23.64 -41.45 50.36
CA SER A 10 -24.60 -40.75 51.22
C SER A 10 -25.37 -39.71 50.41
N ASP A 11 -26.67 -39.96 50.30
CA ASP A 11 -27.71 -38.96 50.04
C ASP A 11 -27.68 -37.89 51.13
N ASP A 12 -28.01 -36.65 50.77
CA ASP A 12 -29.06 -35.90 51.45
C ASP A 12 -29.50 -34.71 50.58
N GLU A 13 -30.77 -34.75 50.20
CA GLU A 13 -31.55 -33.71 49.56
C GLU A 13 -32.06 -32.68 50.61
N ILE A 14 -32.01 -31.41 50.22
CA ILE A 14 -33.07 -30.38 50.37
C ILE A 14 -33.49 -29.98 51.81
N ASP A 15 -33.25 -28.71 52.21
CA ASP A 15 -34.33 -27.71 52.18
C ASP A 15 -33.87 -26.24 52.38
N PHE A 16 -34.71 -25.35 51.85
CA PHE A 16 -34.65 -23.89 51.79
C PHE A 16 -34.50 -23.18 53.15
N HIS A 17 -33.74 -22.07 53.16
CA HIS A 17 -34.22 -20.84 53.80
C HIS A 17 -33.63 -19.57 53.15
N LEU A 18 -34.54 -18.81 52.55
CA LEU A 18 -34.43 -17.38 52.30
C LEU A 18 -34.35 -16.63 53.64
N SER A 19 -33.46 -15.64 53.75
CA SER A 19 -33.72 -14.44 54.53
C SER A 19 -32.95 -13.24 53.97
N ASP A 20 -33.72 -12.20 53.70
CA ASP A 20 -33.36 -10.89 53.18
C ASP A 20 -32.20 -10.20 53.90
N GLY A 21 -31.45 -9.42 53.13
CA GLY A 21 -30.47 -8.46 53.61
C GLY A 21 -30.15 -7.43 52.53
N LEU A 22 -31.10 -6.54 52.26
CA LEU A 22 -30.83 -5.27 51.58
C LEU A 22 -29.84 -4.46 52.43
N SER A 23 -28.66 -4.16 51.89
CA SER A 23 -27.92 -2.95 52.26
C SER A 23 -27.10 -2.45 51.08
N GLU A 24 -27.26 -1.15 50.86
CA GLU A 24 -26.75 -0.33 49.77
C GLU A 24 -25.21 -0.25 49.67
N HIS A 25 -24.79 0.21 48.49
CA HIS A 25 -23.49 0.81 48.17
C HIS A 25 -22.24 -0.07 48.20
N GLY A 26 -21.90 -0.58 47.01
CA GLY A 26 -20.53 -0.92 46.64
C GLY A 26 -20.34 -0.68 45.14
N SER A 27 -19.86 0.50 44.76
CA SER A 27 -19.27 0.70 43.44
C SER A 27 -18.02 -0.17 43.35
N SER A 28 -18.01 -1.17 42.48
CA SER A 28 -16.77 -1.86 42.12
C SER A 28 -16.51 -1.64 40.65
N SER A 29 -15.51 -0.79 40.37
CA SER A 29 -14.76 -0.83 39.14
C SER A 29 -14.31 -2.26 38.89
N ALA A 30 -14.97 -2.97 37.97
CA ALA A 30 -14.35 -4.13 37.36
C ALA A 30 -13.05 -3.63 36.73
N THR A 31 -11.91 -4.03 37.28
CA THR A 31 -10.60 -3.72 36.72
C THR A 31 -10.59 -4.18 35.26
N THR A 32 -10.05 -3.38 34.34
CA THR A 32 -9.97 -3.67 32.90
C THR A 32 -9.46 -5.08 32.58
N ALA A 33 -8.62 -5.64 33.46
CA ALA A 33 -8.14 -7.02 33.42
C ALA A 33 -9.25 -8.09 33.54
N SER A 34 -10.25 -7.92 34.41
CA SER A 34 -11.30 -8.94 34.61
C SER A 34 -12.32 -8.97 33.46
N LEU A 35 -12.47 -7.87 32.72
CA LEU A 35 -13.28 -7.81 31.50
C LEU A 35 -12.55 -8.47 30.31
N LEU A 36 -11.23 -8.28 30.22
CA LEU A 36 -10.39 -8.95 29.22
C LEU A 36 -10.40 -10.48 29.40
N GLU A 37 -10.33 -10.97 30.64
CA GLU A 37 -10.39 -12.40 30.97
C GLU A 37 -11.73 -13.06 30.60
N GLN A 38 -12.84 -12.31 30.60
CA GLN A 38 -14.17 -12.83 30.25
C GLN A 38 -14.41 -12.94 28.74
N GLU A 39 -13.69 -12.16 27.93
CA GLU A 39 -13.81 -12.17 26.46
C GLU A 39 -12.72 -13.02 25.77
N HIS A 40 -11.68 -13.40 26.51
CA HIS A 40 -10.61 -14.23 25.99
C HIS A 40 -11.07 -15.69 25.85
N ASP A 41 -11.23 -16.14 24.61
CA ASP A 41 -11.59 -17.52 24.27
C ASP A 41 -10.77 -18.08 23.10
N GLY A 42 -10.77 -19.40 22.96
CA GLY A 42 -10.13 -20.14 21.89
C GLY A 42 -8.85 -20.88 22.27
N ASN A 43 -8.45 -21.83 21.42
CA ASN A 43 -7.24 -22.65 21.58
C ASN A 43 -5.97 -22.05 20.92
N ASP A 44 -6.11 -20.88 20.27
CA ASP A 44 -5.08 -19.97 19.71
C ASP A 44 -3.83 -20.60 19.04
N ASP A 45 -4.05 -21.45 18.02
CA ASP A 45 -3.06 -21.73 16.96
C ASP A 45 -3.17 -20.66 15.85
N ASP A 46 -2.49 -19.52 16.02
CA ASP A 46 -2.32 -18.38 15.08
C ASP A 46 -3.46 -18.22 14.04
N ASP A 47 -4.50 -17.49 14.44
CA ASP A 47 -5.71 -17.29 13.65
C ASP A 47 -5.47 -16.58 12.29
N ILE A 48 -6.49 -16.56 11.43
CA ILE A 48 -6.35 -16.08 10.05
C ILE A 48 -6.94 -14.67 9.91
N ALA A 49 -6.09 -13.73 9.55
CA ALA A 49 -6.47 -12.36 9.22
C ALA A 49 -7.02 -12.26 7.79
N ILE A 50 -8.19 -11.60 7.66
CA ILE A 50 -8.66 -11.07 6.38
C ILE A 50 -7.97 -9.71 6.17
N CYS A 51 -7.01 -9.63 5.25
CA CYS A 51 -6.19 -8.43 5.04
C CYS A 51 -6.82 -7.45 4.04
N GLY A 52 -7.57 -7.96 3.06
CA GLY A 52 -8.25 -7.13 2.07
C GLY A 52 -9.22 -7.96 1.22
N PHE A 53 -10.10 -7.26 0.52
CA PHE A 53 -11.06 -7.89 -0.39
C PHE A 53 -11.51 -6.94 -1.50
N SER A 54 -12.04 -7.53 -2.57
CA SER A 54 -12.73 -6.81 -3.64
C SER A 54 -13.97 -7.60 -4.07
N ILE A 55 -15.00 -6.89 -4.51
CA ILE A 55 -16.28 -7.44 -4.92
C ILE A 55 -16.78 -6.78 -6.19
N LYS A 56 -17.58 -7.50 -6.96
CA LYS A 56 -18.43 -6.99 -8.03
C LYS A 56 -19.77 -7.69 -7.93
N PHE A 57 -20.74 -7.07 -7.26
CA PHE A 57 -22.09 -7.61 -7.06
C PHE A 57 -23.10 -6.88 -7.94
N PRO A 58 -24.36 -7.37 -8.01
CA PRO A 58 -25.39 -6.84 -8.90
C PRO A 58 -25.63 -5.34 -8.75
N GLN A 59 -26.04 -4.71 -9.86
CA GLN A 59 -26.27 -3.26 -9.96
C GLN A 59 -25.02 -2.47 -9.54
N GLU A 60 -25.16 -1.42 -8.72
CA GLU A 60 -24.07 -0.56 -8.30
C GLU A 60 -23.21 -1.12 -7.15
N ALA A 61 -23.47 -2.34 -6.65
CA ALA A 61 -22.71 -2.95 -5.55
C ALA A 61 -21.34 -3.49 -6.00
N THR A 62 -20.58 -2.69 -6.74
CA THR A 62 -19.25 -3.03 -7.27
C THR A 62 -18.10 -2.54 -6.39
N THR A 63 -18.42 -1.90 -5.26
CA THR A 63 -17.47 -1.53 -4.21
C THR A 63 -18.04 -1.85 -2.82
N PRO A 64 -17.18 -2.04 -1.79
CA PRO A 64 -17.65 -2.27 -0.42
C PRO A 64 -18.58 -1.17 0.10
N GLU A 65 -18.33 0.09 -0.26
CA GLU A 65 -19.13 1.25 0.16
C GLU A 65 -20.51 1.25 -0.47
N ALA A 66 -20.61 1.05 -1.79
CA ALA A 66 -21.88 1.01 -2.50
C ALA A 66 -22.71 -0.22 -2.10
N PHE A 67 -22.05 -1.37 -1.90
CA PHE A 67 -22.69 -2.57 -1.36
C PHE A 67 -23.23 -2.34 0.05
N TRP A 68 -22.45 -1.71 0.93
CA TRP A 68 -22.88 -1.38 2.29
C TRP A 68 -24.11 -0.44 2.31
N GLU A 69 -24.10 0.58 1.44
CA GLU A 69 -25.22 1.50 1.30
C GLU A 69 -26.48 0.78 0.80
N MET A 70 -26.36 -0.11 -0.19
CA MET A 70 -27.46 -0.93 -0.70
C MET A 70 -28.12 -1.74 0.42
N ILE A 71 -27.32 -2.50 1.20
CA ILE A 71 -27.87 -3.40 2.22
C ILE A 71 -28.46 -2.62 3.41
N CYS A 72 -27.86 -1.48 3.78
CA CYS A 72 -28.42 -0.61 4.82
C CYS A 72 -29.76 0.01 4.41
N LYS A 73 -29.95 0.31 3.12
CA LYS A 73 -31.21 0.85 2.57
C LYS A 73 -32.27 -0.22 2.30
N LYS A 74 -32.05 -1.48 2.71
CA LYS A 74 -32.97 -2.61 2.47
C LYS A 74 -33.29 -2.81 0.97
N ARG A 75 -32.39 -2.41 0.06
CA ARG A 75 -32.65 -2.48 -1.38
C ARG A 75 -32.37 -3.88 -1.93
N CYS A 76 -33.23 -4.33 -2.85
CA CYS A 76 -33.08 -5.57 -3.60
C CYS A 76 -32.72 -5.25 -5.06
N ALA A 77 -31.59 -5.80 -5.52
CA ALA A 77 -30.96 -5.58 -6.82
C ALA A 77 -31.53 -6.45 -7.95
N MET A 78 -32.80 -6.88 -7.83
CA MET A 78 -33.46 -7.69 -8.84
C MET A 78 -33.88 -6.80 -10.01
N THR A 79 -33.61 -7.26 -11.23
CA THR A 79 -34.07 -6.65 -12.48
C THR A 79 -34.61 -7.71 -13.42
N ASP A 80 -35.31 -7.28 -14.47
CA ASP A 80 -35.60 -8.13 -15.62
C ASP A 80 -34.29 -8.57 -16.31
N PHE A 81 -34.34 -9.59 -17.16
CA PHE A 81 -33.16 -10.04 -17.91
C PHE A 81 -32.63 -8.92 -18.83
N PRO A 82 -31.35 -8.55 -18.72
CA PRO A 82 -30.74 -7.62 -19.65
C PRO A 82 -30.75 -8.18 -21.08
N PRO A 83 -30.99 -7.36 -22.12
CA PRO A 83 -31.02 -7.82 -23.52
C PRO A 83 -29.71 -8.46 -23.98
N ASP A 84 -28.58 -8.06 -23.40
CA ASP A 84 -27.23 -8.59 -23.65
C ASP A 84 -26.91 -9.88 -22.86
N ARG A 85 -27.79 -10.32 -21.95
CA ARG A 85 -27.68 -11.62 -21.24
C ARG A 85 -28.56 -12.68 -21.87
N LEU A 86 -29.84 -12.36 -22.07
CA LEU A 86 -30.82 -13.33 -22.55
C LEU A 86 -31.89 -12.62 -23.39
N ASN A 87 -32.15 -13.13 -24.59
CA ASN A 87 -33.28 -12.72 -25.39
C ASN A 87 -34.59 -13.28 -24.82
N LEU A 88 -35.28 -12.49 -24.00
CA LEU A 88 -36.53 -12.90 -23.37
C LEU A 88 -37.61 -13.30 -24.39
N ASP A 89 -37.75 -12.61 -25.52
CA ASP A 89 -38.78 -12.94 -26.52
C ASP A 89 -38.58 -14.33 -27.13
N GLY A 90 -37.33 -14.81 -27.17
CA GLY A 90 -36.99 -16.15 -27.61
C GLY A 90 -37.23 -17.26 -26.57
N PHE A 91 -37.34 -16.92 -25.28
CA PHE A 91 -37.33 -17.89 -24.18
C PHE A 91 -38.44 -17.72 -23.10
N TYR A 92 -39.21 -16.62 -23.09
CA TYR A 92 -40.24 -16.27 -22.08
C TYR A 92 -41.67 -16.36 -22.65
N ARG A 93 -42.63 -16.92 -21.88
CA ARG A 93 -44.08 -16.78 -22.14
C ARG A 93 -44.88 -16.48 -20.88
N LYS A 94 -45.94 -15.69 -21.07
CA LYS A 94 -46.84 -15.14 -20.04
C LYS A 94 -47.92 -16.12 -19.52
N ASN A 95 -48.10 -17.29 -20.14
CA ASN A 95 -49.22 -18.19 -19.79
C ASN A 95 -48.84 -19.23 -18.73
N ASN A 96 -49.41 -19.02 -17.55
CA ASN A 96 -49.23 -19.80 -16.32
C ASN A 96 -50.11 -21.07 -16.26
N THR A 97 -50.41 -21.72 -17.39
CA THR A 97 -51.12 -23.00 -17.37
C THR A 97 -50.17 -24.09 -16.90
N LEU A 98 -50.13 -24.23 -15.57
CA LEU A 98 -49.61 -25.33 -14.76
C LEU A 98 -49.37 -26.63 -15.57
N ASN A 99 -48.11 -27.05 -15.62
CA ASN A 99 -47.72 -28.45 -15.72
C ASN A 99 -48.24 -29.19 -14.48
N THR A 100 -49.52 -29.53 -14.48
CA THR A 100 -50.03 -30.65 -13.70
C THR A 100 -49.45 -31.91 -14.32
N VAL A 101 -48.33 -32.41 -13.78
CA VAL A 101 -48.02 -33.83 -13.91
C VAL A 101 -49.05 -34.56 -13.05
N ARG A 102 -50.23 -34.81 -13.62
CA ARG A 102 -51.13 -35.84 -13.13
C ARG A 102 -50.44 -37.16 -13.41
N CYS A 103 -49.85 -37.74 -12.36
CA CYS A 103 -49.45 -39.13 -12.35
C CYS A 103 -50.72 -39.98 -12.59
N PHE A 104 -50.85 -40.60 -13.77
CA PHE A 104 -51.84 -41.64 -14.01
C PHE A 104 -51.13 -42.90 -14.48
N THR A 105 -51.25 -43.93 -13.67
CA THR A 105 -51.12 -45.34 -14.02
C THR A 105 -52.06 -45.71 -15.17
N LEU A 106 -51.51 -46.48 -16.12
CA LEU A 106 -52.14 -47.26 -17.20
C LEU A 106 -52.98 -46.54 -18.28
N GLY A 107 -52.56 -46.71 -19.54
CA GLY A 107 -53.44 -46.60 -20.70
C GLY A 107 -52.72 -46.13 -21.97
N TRP A 108 -52.58 -47.03 -22.94
CA TRP A 108 -51.97 -46.80 -24.25
C TRP A 108 -52.71 -45.74 -25.07
N MET A 109 -52.03 -44.66 -25.49
CA MET A 109 -52.19 -44.03 -26.81
C MET A 109 -51.13 -42.95 -27.02
N PHE A 110 -50.36 -43.03 -28.10
CA PHE A 110 -49.40 -42.00 -28.51
C PHE A 110 -50.16 -40.73 -28.95
N GLN A 111 -49.99 -39.64 -28.21
CA GLN A 111 -50.27 -38.28 -28.66
C GLN A 111 -49.01 -37.46 -28.37
N SER A 112 -48.53 -36.76 -29.41
CA SER A 112 -47.38 -35.87 -29.38
C SER A 112 -47.50 -34.87 -28.22
N ILE A 113 -46.60 -34.97 -27.26
CA ILE A 113 -46.45 -33.99 -26.19
C ILE A 113 -45.60 -32.85 -26.77
N ASP A 114 -46.23 -31.71 -27.05
CA ASP A 114 -45.51 -30.45 -27.27
C ASP A 114 -44.82 -30.04 -25.96
N VAL A 115 -43.57 -30.45 -25.78
CA VAL A 115 -42.70 -30.01 -24.67
C VAL A 115 -41.94 -28.76 -25.11
N GLU A 116 -42.63 -27.64 -25.35
CA GLU A 116 -41.96 -26.34 -25.49
C GLU A 116 -41.59 -25.82 -24.09
N ARG A 117 -40.34 -26.08 -23.68
CA ARG A 117 -39.75 -25.57 -22.43
C ARG A 117 -39.51 -24.06 -22.54
N GLN A 118 -40.35 -23.24 -21.90
CA GLN A 118 -40.16 -21.80 -21.76
C GLN A 118 -39.89 -21.43 -20.29
N LEU A 119 -39.04 -20.43 -20.04
CA LEU A 119 -38.58 -20.05 -18.71
C LEU A 119 -39.67 -19.28 -17.94
N PRO A 120 -40.13 -19.76 -16.77
CA PRO A 120 -41.21 -19.12 -15.99
C PRO A 120 -40.69 -17.99 -15.07
N LEU A 121 -39.63 -17.28 -15.46
CA LEU A 121 -38.91 -16.32 -14.63
C LEU A 121 -38.91 -14.95 -15.29
N LYS A 122 -39.03 -13.89 -14.49
CA LYS A 122 -39.04 -12.50 -14.98
C LYS A 122 -37.64 -11.90 -15.13
N GLY A 123 -36.69 -12.40 -14.34
CA GLY A 123 -35.36 -11.83 -14.26
C GLY A 123 -34.46 -12.52 -13.25
N GLY A 124 -33.51 -11.75 -12.73
CA GLY A 124 -32.47 -12.19 -11.82
C GLY A 124 -31.74 -10.99 -11.22
N HIS A 125 -30.55 -11.20 -10.68
CA HIS A 125 -29.73 -10.13 -10.13
C HIS A 125 -28.43 -10.02 -10.94
N PHE A 126 -28.33 -9.00 -11.79
CA PHE A 126 -27.23 -8.84 -12.75
C PHE A 126 -26.31 -7.70 -12.37
N ILE A 127 -25.03 -7.86 -12.71
CA ILE A 127 -24.04 -6.77 -12.68
C ILE A 127 -24.37 -5.83 -13.85
N GLU A 128 -24.41 -4.52 -13.58
CA GLU A 128 -24.79 -3.50 -14.58
C GLU A 128 -23.71 -3.29 -15.67
N GLU A 129 -22.45 -3.55 -15.32
CA GLU A 129 -21.33 -3.39 -16.26
C GLU A 129 -21.36 -4.45 -17.39
N ASP A 130 -21.00 -4.02 -18.59
CA ASP A 130 -20.92 -4.84 -19.78
C ASP A 130 -19.88 -5.97 -19.61
N LEU A 131 -20.29 -7.21 -19.90
CA LEU A 131 -19.44 -8.41 -19.84
C LEU A 131 -18.25 -8.36 -20.81
N ALA A 132 -18.31 -7.52 -21.85
CA ALA A 132 -17.22 -7.37 -22.81
C ALA A 132 -16.06 -6.53 -22.25
N VAL A 133 -16.31 -5.66 -21.27
CA VAL A 133 -15.30 -4.73 -20.73
C VAL A 133 -14.26 -5.48 -19.91
N PHE A 134 -12.98 -5.34 -20.32
CA PHE A 134 -11.82 -5.91 -19.66
C PHE A 134 -10.53 -5.22 -20.14
N ASP A 135 -9.62 -4.91 -19.23
CA ASP A 135 -8.30 -4.33 -19.54
C ASP A 135 -7.28 -5.42 -19.93
N ALA A 136 -7.39 -5.96 -21.15
CA ALA A 136 -6.59 -7.10 -21.59
C ALA A 136 -5.07 -6.80 -21.61
N ASP A 137 -4.68 -5.59 -22.02
CA ASP A 137 -3.28 -5.20 -22.10
C ASP A 137 -2.63 -5.10 -20.71
N PHE A 138 -3.35 -4.58 -19.70
CA PHE A 138 -2.88 -4.59 -18.30
C PHE A 138 -2.53 -6.01 -17.85
N PHE A 139 -3.38 -6.98 -18.20
CA PHE A 139 -3.20 -8.38 -17.82
C PHE A 139 -2.30 -9.19 -18.78
N THR A 140 -1.65 -8.53 -19.75
CA THR A 140 -0.79 -9.17 -20.76
C THR A 140 -1.53 -10.26 -21.55
N ILE A 141 -2.78 -10.01 -21.92
CA ILE A 141 -3.67 -10.93 -22.64
C ILE A 141 -3.98 -10.35 -24.02
N SER A 142 -3.82 -11.17 -25.07
CA SER A 142 -4.14 -10.72 -26.44
C SER A 142 -5.66 -10.55 -26.64
N PRO A 143 -6.11 -9.66 -27.54
CA PRO A 143 -7.54 -9.52 -27.84
C PRO A 143 -8.22 -10.84 -28.27
N THR A 144 -7.51 -11.69 -29.02
CA THR A 144 -8.02 -12.99 -29.45
C THR A 144 -8.19 -13.97 -28.30
N GLU A 145 -7.30 -13.94 -27.31
CA GLU A 145 -7.45 -14.74 -26.09
C GLU A 145 -8.58 -14.19 -25.21
N ALA A 146 -8.60 -12.88 -24.97
CA ALA A 146 -9.64 -12.23 -24.16
C ALA A 146 -11.06 -12.50 -24.68
N ALA A 147 -11.24 -12.54 -26.00
CA ALA A 147 -12.53 -12.86 -26.63
C ALA A 147 -13.02 -14.30 -26.36
N ALA A 148 -12.11 -15.24 -26.10
CA ALA A 148 -12.43 -16.61 -25.75
C ALA A 148 -12.51 -16.85 -24.24
N MET A 149 -12.16 -15.85 -23.41
CA MET A 149 -12.15 -15.98 -21.96
C MET A 149 -13.53 -15.73 -21.35
N ASP A 150 -13.92 -16.65 -20.47
CA ASP A 150 -15.01 -16.51 -19.54
C ASP A 150 -14.90 -15.16 -18.81
N PRO A 151 -15.93 -14.29 -18.88
CA PRO A 151 -15.89 -13.02 -18.18
C PRO A 151 -15.64 -13.16 -16.67
N MET A 152 -15.92 -14.33 -16.06
CA MET A 152 -15.50 -14.62 -14.68
C MET A 152 -13.98 -14.56 -14.54
N GLN A 153 -13.20 -15.15 -15.45
CA GLN A 153 -11.74 -15.11 -15.37
C GLN A 153 -11.21 -13.68 -15.51
N ARG A 154 -11.80 -12.91 -16.42
CA ARG A 154 -11.46 -11.50 -16.68
C ARG A 154 -11.71 -10.64 -15.44
N TRP A 155 -12.90 -10.71 -14.86
CA TRP A 155 -13.23 -9.92 -13.68
C TRP A 155 -12.57 -10.44 -12.39
N LEU A 156 -12.22 -11.72 -12.29
CA LEU A 156 -11.41 -12.22 -11.18
C LEU A 156 -10.00 -11.65 -11.20
N LEU A 157 -9.39 -11.46 -12.37
CA LEU A 157 -8.09 -10.78 -12.50
C LEU A 157 -8.16 -9.33 -11.98
N GLU A 158 -9.18 -8.58 -12.39
CA GLU A 158 -9.43 -7.23 -11.90
C GLU A 158 -9.72 -7.19 -10.40
N ALA A 159 -10.59 -8.07 -9.91
CA ALA A 159 -10.94 -8.15 -8.50
C ALA A 159 -9.75 -8.57 -7.64
N ALA A 160 -8.89 -9.47 -8.12
CA ALA A 160 -7.67 -9.85 -7.43
C ALA A 160 -6.69 -8.68 -7.30
N TYR A 161 -6.47 -7.91 -8.38
CA TYR A 161 -5.65 -6.71 -8.32
C TYR A 161 -6.23 -5.68 -7.32
N ARG A 162 -7.54 -5.42 -7.38
CA ARG A 162 -8.21 -4.50 -6.44
C ARG A 162 -8.17 -5.01 -4.98
N ALA A 163 -8.25 -6.33 -4.76
CA ALA A 163 -8.18 -6.92 -3.42
C ALA A 163 -6.78 -6.78 -2.81
N LEU A 164 -5.73 -6.90 -3.63
CA LEU A 164 -4.35 -6.63 -3.23
C LEU A 164 -4.14 -5.13 -2.92
N GLU A 165 -4.66 -4.23 -3.74
CA GLU A 165 -4.62 -2.79 -3.45
C GLU A 165 -5.39 -2.43 -2.17
N ASN A 166 -6.53 -3.08 -1.93
CA ASN A 166 -7.30 -2.94 -0.69
C ASN A 166 -6.53 -3.46 0.54
N ALA A 167 -5.76 -4.54 0.38
CA ALA A 167 -4.86 -5.06 1.42
C ALA A 167 -3.57 -4.21 1.60
N GLY A 168 -3.32 -3.26 0.68
CA GLY A 168 -2.08 -2.48 0.66
C GLY A 168 -0.84 -3.31 0.28
N ILE A 169 -1.02 -4.35 -0.54
CA ILE A 169 0.05 -5.26 -0.95
C ILE A 169 0.35 -5.03 -2.44
N PRO A 170 1.51 -4.46 -2.81
CA PRO A 170 1.92 -4.31 -4.20
C PRO A 170 2.09 -5.66 -4.90
N MET A 171 1.76 -5.76 -6.19
CA MET A 171 1.85 -7.03 -6.94
C MET A 171 3.29 -7.56 -7.04
N GLU A 172 4.27 -6.67 -7.08
CA GLU A 172 5.70 -6.99 -7.08
C GLU A 172 6.17 -7.65 -5.79
N VAL A 173 5.50 -7.42 -4.66
CA VAL A 173 5.85 -8.01 -3.36
C VAL A 173 5.47 -9.49 -3.31
N ILE A 174 4.41 -9.88 -4.02
CA ILE A 174 3.89 -11.26 -3.99
C ILE A 174 4.39 -12.10 -5.17
N SER A 175 4.98 -11.47 -6.19
CA SER A 175 5.55 -12.18 -7.34
C SER A 175 6.63 -13.16 -6.89
N GLY A 176 6.50 -14.43 -7.30
CA GLY A 176 7.36 -15.55 -6.91
C GLY A 176 7.05 -16.15 -5.52
N SER A 177 6.16 -15.53 -4.72
CA SER A 177 5.87 -15.99 -3.37
C SER A 177 5.03 -17.27 -3.35
N SER A 178 5.10 -18.00 -2.22
CA SER A 178 4.25 -19.17 -1.94
C SER A 178 2.83 -18.74 -1.53
N THR A 179 2.19 -17.92 -2.36
CA THR A 179 0.79 -17.55 -2.22
C THR A 179 -0.08 -18.60 -2.88
N ALA A 180 -1.03 -19.16 -2.14
CA ALA A 180 -2.02 -20.09 -2.68
C ALA A 180 -3.20 -19.35 -3.34
N VAL A 181 -3.86 -19.97 -4.31
CA VAL A 181 -5.09 -19.50 -4.93
C VAL A 181 -6.15 -20.61 -4.88
N TYR A 182 -7.27 -20.33 -4.24
CA TYR A 182 -8.43 -21.23 -4.19
C TYR A 182 -9.64 -20.53 -4.81
N ALA A 183 -10.11 -21.02 -5.95
CA ALA A 183 -11.22 -20.43 -6.68
C ALA A 183 -12.49 -21.28 -6.59
N GLY A 184 -13.57 -20.75 -6.02
CA GLY A 184 -14.86 -21.43 -5.88
C GLY A 184 -15.87 -20.99 -6.95
N SER A 185 -16.39 -21.94 -7.73
CA SER A 185 -17.53 -21.73 -8.63
C SER A 185 -18.17 -23.08 -8.99
N PHE A 186 -19.34 -23.04 -9.61
CA PHE A 186 -19.93 -24.17 -10.32
C PHE A 186 -20.61 -23.72 -11.62
N GLY A 187 -20.39 -22.47 -12.03
CA GLY A 187 -20.99 -21.90 -13.22
C GLY A 187 -20.48 -22.59 -14.48
N LEU A 188 -21.41 -22.99 -15.35
CA LEU A 188 -21.11 -23.62 -16.65
C LEU A 188 -21.57 -22.75 -17.83
N ASP A 189 -22.20 -21.60 -17.55
CA ASP A 189 -22.95 -20.82 -18.52
C ASP A 189 -22.09 -20.40 -19.73
N TYR A 190 -20.88 -19.87 -19.51
CA TYR A 190 -20.01 -19.45 -20.61
C TYR A 190 -19.41 -20.63 -21.40
N MET A 191 -19.08 -21.73 -20.72
CA MET A 191 -18.66 -22.96 -21.39
C MET A 191 -19.75 -23.44 -22.35
N LEU A 192 -21.00 -23.48 -21.89
CA LEU A 192 -22.13 -23.88 -22.74
C LEU A 192 -22.22 -23.00 -23.99
N GLN A 193 -22.06 -21.68 -23.87
CA GLN A 193 -22.06 -20.76 -25.01
C GLN A 193 -20.91 -21.02 -25.98
N LEU A 194 -19.68 -21.15 -25.48
CA LEU A 194 -18.48 -21.37 -26.30
C LEU A 194 -18.53 -22.68 -27.09
N THR A 195 -19.18 -23.71 -26.56
CA THR A 195 -19.24 -25.04 -27.18
C THR A 195 -20.45 -25.25 -28.10
N ARG A 196 -21.28 -24.23 -28.33
CA ARG A 196 -22.47 -24.37 -29.18
C ARG A 196 -22.16 -24.68 -30.64
N ASP A 197 -21.01 -24.20 -31.13
CA ASP A 197 -20.54 -24.47 -32.49
C ASP A 197 -19.25 -25.32 -32.44
N PRO A 198 -19.35 -26.65 -32.46
CA PRO A 198 -18.19 -27.53 -32.37
C PRO A 198 -17.32 -27.53 -33.65
N GLU A 199 -17.82 -27.01 -34.78
CA GLU A 199 -17.07 -26.95 -36.04
C GLU A 199 -16.17 -25.69 -36.12
N ALA A 200 -16.44 -24.68 -35.29
CA ALA A 200 -15.68 -23.43 -35.24
C ALA A 200 -15.36 -22.96 -33.80
N PRO A 201 -14.68 -23.77 -32.96
CA PRO A 201 -14.34 -23.35 -31.62
C PRO A 201 -13.29 -22.21 -31.63
N PRO A 202 -13.35 -21.24 -30.70
CA PRO A 202 -12.32 -20.23 -30.56
C PRO A 202 -10.94 -20.84 -30.29
N THR A 203 -9.88 -20.22 -30.82
CA THR A 203 -8.50 -20.73 -30.72
C THR A 203 -8.07 -21.00 -29.27
N TYR A 204 -8.46 -20.14 -28.33
CA TYR A 204 -8.10 -20.24 -26.91
C TYR A 204 -9.16 -20.93 -26.05
N ALA A 205 -10.16 -21.59 -26.62
CA ALA A 205 -11.28 -22.17 -25.87
C ALA A 205 -10.83 -23.09 -24.72
N ALA A 206 -9.80 -23.91 -24.91
CA ALA A 206 -9.29 -24.85 -23.90
C ALA A 206 -8.80 -24.17 -22.60
N VAL A 207 -8.33 -22.92 -22.67
CA VAL A 207 -7.90 -22.11 -21.51
C VAL A 207 -8.88 -20.98 -21.18
N GLY A 208 -9.93 -20.85 -22.00
CA GLY A 208 -10.92 -19.79 -21.92
C GLY A 208 -12.01 -20.03 -20.87
N PHE A 209 -12.20 -21.27 -20.41
CA PHE A 209 -13.19 -21.63 -19.38
C PHE A 209 -12.65 -22.72 -18.43
N GLY A 210 -13.48 -23.11 -17.47
CA GLY A 210 -13.20 -24.22 -16.56
C GLY A 210 -12.72 -23.77 -15.18
N LEU A 211 -13.06 -24.57 -14.16
CA LEU A 211 -12.81 -24.23 -12.75
C LEU A 211 -11.33 -24.06 -12.42
N SER A 212 -10.46 -24.88 -13.02
CA SER A 212 -9.01 -24.77 -12.82
C SER A 212 -8.47 -23.43 -13.32
N MET A 213 -9.02 -22.89 -14.41
CA MET A 213 -8.56 -21.62 -14.99
C MET A 213 -8.96 -20.40 -14.17
N LEU A 214 -10.02 -20.49 -13.36
CA LEU A 214 -10.36 -19.43 -12.40
C LEU A 214 -9.25 -19.21 -11.36
N ALA A 215 -8.54 -20.27 -10.94
CA ALA A 215 -7.41 -20.17 -10.02
C ALA A 215 -6.07 -19.97 -10.75
N ASN A 216 -5.79 -20.82 -11.74
CA ASN A 216 -4.49 -20.88 -12.38
C ASN A 216 -4.12 -19.60 -13.13
N ARG A 217 -5.10 -18.87 -13.66
CA ARG A 217 -4.83 -17.61 -14.35
C ARG A 217 -4.39 -16.50 -13.39
N LEU A 218 -4.94 -16.49 -12.16
CA LEU A 218 -4.48 -15.59 -11.10
C LEU A 218 -3.05 -15.94 -10.70
N SER A 219 -2.78 -17.23 -10.45
CA SER A 219 -1.44 -17.71 -10.12
C SER A 219 -0.42 -17.39 -11.22
N TRP A 220 -0.79 -17.59 -12.48
CA TRP A 220 0.07 -17.30 -13.63
C TRP A 220 0.37 -15.81 -13.77
N PHE A 221 -0.66 -14.95 -13.74
CA PHE A 221 -0.47 -13.51 -13.94
C PHE A 221 0.32 -12.86 -12.81
N PHE A 222 0.00 -13.17 -11.56
CA PHE A 222 0.70 -12.63 -10.38
C PHE A 222 1.97 -13.41 -10.04
N ASN A 223 2.36 -14.42 -10.83
CA ASN A 223 3.52 -15.28 -10.64
C ASN A 223 3.57 -15.94 -9.25
N LEU A 224 2.47 -16.55 -8.82
CA LEU A 224 2.32 -17.17 -7.50
C LEU A 224 2.69 -18.65 -7.56
N SER A 225 3.44 -19.14 -6.57
CA SER A 225 3.99 -20.50 -6.53
C SER A 225 3.35 -21.42 -5.48
N GLY A 226 2.30 -20.97 -4.78
CA GLY A 226 1.52 -21.82 -3.86
C GLY A 226 0.49 -22.70 -4.59
N PRO A 227 -0.25 -23.54 -3.84
CA PRO A 227 -1.34 -24.35 -4.39
C PRO A 227 -2.37 -23.52 -5.17
N SER A 228 -2.76 -23.98 -6.37
CA SER A 228 -3.70 -23.28 -7.26
C SER A 228 -4.83 -24.23 -7.66
N ILE A 229 -6.03 -24.06 -7.09
CA ILE A 229 -7.10 -25.06 -7.13
C ILE A 229 -8.46 -24.42 -7.40
N GLY A 230 -9.19 -24.96 -8.39
CA GLY A 230 -10.61 -24.69 -8.59
C GLY A 230 -11.49 -25.69 -7.81
N LEU A 231 -12.54 -25.21 -7.14
CA LEU A 231 -13.42 -26.00 -6.29
C LEU A 231 -14.90 -25.86 -6.68
N ASP A 232 -15.59 -27.01 -6.69
CA ASP A 232 -17.04 -27.11 -6.86
C ASP A 232 -17.64 -27.97 -5.74
N SER A 233 -18.29 -27.30 -4.79
CA SER A 233 -19.19 -27.91 -3.83
C SER A 233 -20.57 -27.25 -3.91
N ALA A 234 -20.97 -26.87 -5.14
CA ALA A 234 -22.13 -26.05 -5.42
C ALA A 234 -22.11 -24.72 -4.66
N CYS A 235 -23.20 -24.36 -3.98
CA CYS A 235 -23.37 -23.07 -3.32
C CYS A 235 -22.38 -22.80 -2.16
N SER A 236 -21.68 -23.84 -1.68
CA SER A 236 -20.66 -23.72 -0.63
C SER A 236 -19.22 -23.58 -1.15
N SER A 237 -18.99 -23.57 -2.47
CA SER A 237 -17.63 -23.63 -3.07
C SER A 237 -16.65 -22.64 -2.46
N THR A 238 -17.01 -21.35 -2.38
CA THR A 238 -16.12 -20.34 -1.78
C THR A 238 -15.95 -20.48 -0.27
N ALA A 239 -16.96 -20.94 0.48
CA ALA A 239 -16.83 -21.16 1.91
C ALA A 239 -15.89 -22.34 2.23
N MET A 240 -15.97 -23.42 1.44
CA MET A 240 -15.01 -24.54 1.52
C MET A 240 -13.62 -24.14 1.04
N ALA A 241 -13.51 -23.27 0.03
CA ALA A 241 -12.23 -22.70 -0.40
C ALA A 241 -11.56 -21.90 0.74
N ILE A 242 -12.33 -21.14 1.54
CA ILE A 242 -11.84 -20.45 2.74
C ILE A 242 -11.36 -21.45 3.78
N ASP A 243 -12.11 -22.53 4.04
CA ASP A 243 -11.71 -23.57 4.98
C ASP A 243 -10.36 -24.22 4.61
N ILE A 244 -10.20 -24.60 3.35
CA ILE A 244 -8.94 -25.17 2.84
C ILE A 244 -7.80 -24.15 2.90
N ALA A 245 -8.06 -22.89 2.54
CA ALA A 245 -7.08 -21.82 2.66
C ALA A 245 -6.60 -21.60 4.10
N CYS A 246 -7.52 -21.60 5.07
CA CYS A 246 -7.20 -21.46 6.48
C CYS A 246 -6.33 -22.64 6.97
N GLN A 247 -6.64 -23.86 6.54
CA GLN A 247 -5.82 -25.03 6.85
C GLN A 247 -4.43 -24.95 6.22
N GLY A 248 -4.34 -24.52 4.96
CA GLY A 248 -3.08 -24.35 4.23
C GLY A 248 -2.18 -23.27 4.82
N LEU A 249 -2.76 -22.19 5.35
CA LEU A 249 -2.04 -21.16 6.08
C LEU A 249 -1.54 -21.68 7.45
N ARG A 250 -2.41 -22.35 8.22
CA ARG A 250 -2.07 -22.90 9.54
C ARG A 250 -0.96 -23.96 9.49
N ASN A 251 -0.97 -24.80 8.45
CA ASN A 251 0.04 -25.85 8.29
C ASN A 251 1.33 -25.38 7.58
N GLY A 252 1.39 -24.11 7.14
CA GLY A 252 2.56 -23.53 6.49
C GLY A 252 2.76 -23.93 5.01
N SER A 253 1.76 -24.56 4.37
CA SER A 253 1.82 -24.87 2.92
C SER A 253 1.75 -23.63 2.03
N SER A 254 1.31 -22.50 2.57
CA SER A 254 1.40 -21.17 1.96
C SER A 254 1.60 -20.08 3.02
N THR A 255 2.17 -18.95 2.61
CA THR A 255 2.36 -17.76 3.49
C THR A 255 1.24 -16.74 3.35
N MET A 256 0.53 -16.79 2.22
CA MET A 256 -0.67 -16.01 1.92
C MET A 256 -1.63 -16.91 1.13
N ALA A 257 -2.92 -16.63 1.20
CA ALA A 257 -3.91 -17.27 0.35
C ALA A 257 -4.85 -16.23 -0.27
N MET A 258 -5.08 -16.36 -1.57
CA MET A 258 -6.11 -15.65 -2.31
C MET A 258 -7.31 -16.59 -2.48
N VAL A 259 -8.44 -16.24 -1.89
CA VAL A 259 -9.69 -16.98 -2.10
C VAL A 259 -10.57 -16.20 -3.05
N ALA A 260 -10.87 -16.79 -4.19
CA ALA A 260 -11.54 -16.15 -5.30
C ALA A 260 -12.87 -16.87 -5.59
N GLY A 261 -13.86 -16.17 -6.12
CA GLY A 261 -15.11 -16.81 -6.49
C GLY A 261 -15.92 -15.98 -7.46
N GLY A 262 -16.60 -16.66 -8.37
CA GLY A 262 -17.36 -16.02 -9.43
C GLY A 262 -18.62 -16.79 -9.79
N ASN A 263 -19.67 -16.05 -10.14
CA ASN A 263 -20.84 -16.56 -10.81
C ASN A 263 -21.37 -15.54 -11.82
N LEU A 264 -21.64 -15.99 -13.04
CA LEU A 264 -22.28 -15.19 -14.08
C LEU A 264 -23.42 -15.99 -14.71
N THR A 265 -24.48 -15.31 -15.11
CA THR A 265 -25.71 -15.97 -15.57
C THR A 265 -26.03 -15.58 -17.00
N SER A 266 -25.57 -16.39 -17.95
CA SER A 266 -25.66 -16.09 -19.39
C SER A 266 -26.22 -17.25 -20.24
N ALA A 267 -26.54 -18.40 -19.62
CA ALA A 267 -27.10 -19.54 -20.33
C ALA A 267 -28.56 -19.83 -19.91
N PRO A 268 -29.54 -19.86 -20.84
CA PRO A 268 -30.92 -20.24 -20.51
C PRO A 268 -31.04 -21.66 -19.96
N GLU A 269 -30.14 -22.57 -20.34
CA GLU A 269 -30.13 -23.97 -19.93
C GLU A 269 -30.02 -24.09 -18.40
N SER A 270 -29.10 -23.35 -17.79
CA SER A 270 -28.90 -23.32 -16.34
C SER A 270 -30.18 -22.89 -15.61
N TYR A 271 -30.88 -21.87 -16.11
CA TYR A 271 -32.17 -21.45 -15.56
C TYR A 271 -33.24 -22.55 -15.71
N ALA A 272 -33.32 -23.18 -16.87
CA ALA A 272 -34.29 -24.25 -17.12
C ALA A 272 -34.05 -25.46 -16.19
N TRP A 273 -32.80 -25.89 -16.02
CA TRP A 273 -32.45 -27.01 -15.14
C TRP A 273 -32.83 -26.74 -13.69
N MET A 274 -32.51 -25.54 -13.18
CA MET A 274 -32.85 -25.15 -11.82
C MET A 274 -34.36 -24.96 -11.62
N SER A 275 -35.07 -24.42 -12.62
CA SER A 275 -36.54 -24.35 -12.61
C SER A 275 -37.20 -25.74 -12.60
N ASN A 276 -36.66 -26.72 -13.34
CA ASN A 276 -37.20 -28.08 -13.36
C ASN A 276 -37.15 -28.77 -11.99
N LEU A 277 -36.18 -28.41 -11.15
CA LEU A 277 -36.05 -28.90 -9.77
C LEU A 277 -36.85 -28.06 -8.75
N GLY A 278 -37.52 -26.98 -9.19
CA GLY A 278 -38.27 -26.09 -8.32
C GLY A 278 -37.38 -25.25 -7.38
N PHE A 279 -36.10 -25.04 -7.73
CA PHE A 279 -35.19 -24.24 -6.91
C PHE A 279 -35.42 -22.74 -7.02
N LEU A 280 -35.88 -22.28 -8.18
CA LEU A 280 -35.97 -20.86 -8.49
C LEU A 280 -37.32 -20.27 -8.09
N SER A 281 -37.29 -19.11 -7.44
CA SER A 281 -38.47 -18.30 -7.15
C SER A 281 -39.10 -17.78 -8.45
N PRO A 282 -40.41 -17.96 -8.67
CA PRO A 282 -41.12 -17.35 -9.81
C PRO A 282 -41.09 -15.82 -9.80
N ASP A 283 -40.83 -15.21 -8.64
CA ASP A 283 -40.73 -13.76 -8.48
C ASP A 283 -39.31 -13.23 -8.75
N SER A 284 -38.35 -14.11 -9.02
CA SER A 284 -36.93 -13.78 -9.17
C SER A 284 -36.38 -13.02 -7.96
N ARG A 285 -36.88 -13.32 -6.75
CA ARG A 285 -36.41 -12.75 -5.48
C ARG A 285 -36.16 -13.85 -4.44
N CYS A 286 -35.21 -13.61 -3.53
CA CYS A 286 -35.04 -14.43 -2.34
C CYS A 286 -35.87 -13.83 -1.19
N TYR A 287 -36.89 -14.54 -0.73
CA TYR A 287 -37.71 -14.19 0.43
C TYR A 287 -37.22 -14.91 1.70
N SER A 288 -35.94 -14.72 2.04
CA SER A 288 -35.25 -15.41 3.13
C SER A 288 -35.98 -15.24 4.47
N PHE A 289 -36.40 -16.36 5.06
CA PHE A 289 -37.14 -16.48 6.33
C PHE A 289 -38.53 -15.82 6.36
N ASP A 290 -38.99 -15.29 5.23
CA ASP A 290 -40.30 -14.64 5.11
C ASP A 290 -41.39 -15.67 4.80
N HIS A 291 -42.65 -15.33 5.11
CA HIS A 291 -43.81 -16.17 4.82
C HIS A 291 -43.99 -16.50 3.32
N ARG A 292 -43.39 -15.71 2.42
CA ARG A 292 -43.42 -15.90 0.96
C ARG A 292 -42.30 -16.78 0.41
N ALA A 293 -41.41 -17.31 1.25
CA ALA A 293 -40.30 -18.18 0.84
C ALA A 293 -40.75 -19.26 -0.18
N ASN A 294 -40.35 -19.10 -1.45
CA ASN A 294 -40.81 -19.87 -2.59
C ASN A 294 -39.68 -20.31 -3.55
N GLY A 295 -38.42 -20.22 -3.13
CA GLY A 295 -37.24 -20.48 -3.95
C GLY A 295 -36.23 -19.35 -3.88
N TYR A 296 -35.08 -19.52 -4.53
CA TYR A 296 -34.05 -18.48 -4.62
C TYR A 296 -34.05 -17.81 -6.00
N ALA A 297 -33.41 -16.65 -6.12
CA ALA A 297 -33.16 -15.99 -7.40
C ALA A 297 -31.68 -16.09 -7.76
N ARG A 298 -31.33 -16.50 -8.99
CA ARG A 298 -29.92 -16.50 -9.42
C ARG A 298 -29.37 -15.08 -9.45
N GLY A 299 -28.13 -14.91 -9.03
CA GLY A 299 -27.42 -13.64 -9.08
C GLY A 299 -25.98 -13.78 -9.58
N GLU A 300 -25.50 -12.71 -10.19
CA GLU A 300 -24.12 -12.55 -10.67
C GLU A 300 -23.24 -11.93 -9.60
N GLY A 301 -22.02 -12.42 -9.44
CA GLY A 301 -21.11 -11.88 -8.45
C GLY A 301 -19.70 -12.39 -8.58
N ILE A 302 -18.73 -11.48 -8.47
CA ILE A 302 -17.30 -11.77 -8.39
C ILE A 302 -16.78 -11.29 -7.04
N GLY A 303 -15.86 -12.04 -6.43
CA GLY A 303 -15.16 -11.54 -5.26
C GLY A 303 -13.85 -12.26 -4.98
N VAL A 304 -12.96 -11.55 -4.27
CA VAL A 304 -11.64 -12.04 -3.86
C VAL A 304 -11.35 -11.61 -2.43
N LEU A 305 -10.79 -12.52 -1.62
CA LEU A 305 -10.28 -12.31 -0.27
C LEU A 305 -8.78 -12.56 -0.24
N ILE A 306 -8.05 -11.72 0.50
CA ILE A 306 -6.63 -11.90 0.81
C ILE A 306 -6.49 -12.32 2.27
N LEU A 307 -5.96 -13.51 2.50
CA LEU A 307 -5.84 -14.15 3.81
C LEU A 307 -4.38 -14.38 4.19
N LYS A 308 -4.04 -14.12 5.45
CA LYS A 308 -2.73 -14.41 6.06
C LYS A 308 -2.93 -14.89 7.49
N ARG A 309 -1.94 -15.55 8.07
CA ARG A 309 -1.90 -15.71 9.53
C ARG A 309 -1.82 -14.33 10.20
N VAL A 310 -2.44 -14.16 11.37
CA VAL A 310 -2.42 -12.89 12.11
C VAL A 310 -1.00 -12.45 12.40
N SER A 311 -0.12 -13.38 12.80
CA SER A 311 1.29 -13.05 13.05
C SER A 311 1.99 -12.49 11.81
N ASP A 312 1.73 -13.05 10.63
CA ASP A 312 2.31 -12.61 9.36
C ASP A 312 1.73 -11.27 8.91
N ALA A 313 0.43 -11.05 9.13
CA ALA A 313 -0.21 -9.77 8.83
C ALA A 313 0.37 -8.64 9.69
N ILE A 314 0.60 -8.88 10.99
CA ILE A 314 1.25 -7.92 11.90
C ILE A 314 2.71 -7.67 11.48
N ARG A 315 3.49 -8.74 11.27
CA ARG A 315 4.91 -8.65 10.85
C ARG A 315 5.06 -7.80 9.60
N ASP A 316 4.18 -8.01 8.62
CA ASP A 316 4.26 -7.35 7.31
C ASP A 316 3.50 -6.01 7.30
N GLY A 317 2.97 -5.56 8.45
CA GLY A 317 2.30 -4.28 8.60
C GLY A 317 0.98 -4.14 7.83
N ASN A 318 0.32 -5.26 7.53
CA ASN A 318 -0.95 -5.31 6.82
C ASN A 318 -2.12 -4.89 7.73
N THR A 319 -3.13 -4.27 7.14
CA THR A 319 -4.37 -3.95 7.85
C THR A 319 -5.22 -5.20 8.01
N ILE A 320 -5.64 -5.49 9.24
CA ILE A 320 -6.53 -6.60 9.57
C ILE A 320 -7.97 -6.08 9.55
N ARG A 321 -8.77 -6.55 8.59
CA ARG A 321 -10.18 -6.17 8.42
C ARG A 321 -11.08 -6.92 9.41
N ALA A 322 -10.81 -8.21 9.59
CA ALA A 322 -11.44 -9.10 10.57
C ALA A 322 -10.58 -10.36 10.75
N VAL A 323 -10.91 -11.19 11.74
CA VAL A 323 -10.16 -12.41 12.06
C VAL A 323 -11.06 -13.64 11.97
N ILE A 324 -10.71 -14.59 11.11
CA ILE A 324 -11.36 -15.90 11.02
C ILE A 324 -10.79 -16.76 12.15
N ARG A 325 -11.63 -17.02 13.16
CA ARG A 325 -11.29 -17.85 14.32
C ARG A 325 -11.41 -19.34 14.00
N ALA A 326 -12.46 -19.70 13.28
CA ALA A 326 -12.75 -21.09 12.97
C ALA A 326 -13.45 -21.26 11.63
N THR A 327 -13.14 -22.38 10.99
CA THR A 327 -13.83 -22.88 9.80
C THR A 327 -14.17 -24.35 10.03
N GLY A 328 -15.29 -24.80 9.46
CA GLY A 328 -15.69 -26.19 9.49
C GLY A 328 -16.49 -26.54 8.24
N SER A 329 -16.38 -27.80 7.83
CA SER A 329 -17.10 -28.35 6.69
C SER A 329 -17.61 -29.76 7.01
N ASN A 330 -18.82 -30.11 6.55
CA ASN A 330 -19.36 -31.48 6.66
C ASN A 330 -20.33 -31.81 5.50
N GLU A 331 -20.99 -32.96 5.59
CA GLU A 331 -21.98 -33.43 4.61
C GLU A 331 -23.29 -33.82 5.31
N ASP A 332 -24.42 -33.60 4.66
CA ASP A 332 -25.77 -33.86 5.18
C ASP A 332 -26.05 -35.36 5.42
N GLY A 333 -25.35 -36.22 4.69
CA GLY A 333 -25.53 -37.66 4.68
C GLY A 333 -26.74 -38.07 3.85
N ARG A 334 -27.33 -39.20 4.22
CA ARG A 334 -28.55 -39.68 3.58
C ARG A 334 -29.77 -38.88 4.06
N THR A 335 -30.29 -38.01 3.21
CA THR A 335 -31.56 -37.30 3.41
C THR A 335 -32.68 -37.91 2.53
N PRO A 336 -33.97 -37.54 2.69
CA PRO A 336 -35.06 -38.09 1.88
C PRO A 336 -34.92 -37.87 0.36
N GLY A 337 -34.12 -36.89 -0.05
CA GLY A 337 -33.70 -36.70 -1.43
C GLY A 337 -32.42 -35.88 -1.46
N ILE A 338 -31.56 -36.11 -2.46
CA ILE A 338 -30.20 -35.53 -2.53
C ILE A 338 -30.16 -34.00 -2.38
N THR A 339 -31.26 -33.30 -2.71
CA THR A 339 -31.37 -31.85 -2.64
C THR A 339 -31.98 -31.31 -1.34
N GLN A 340 -32.37 -32.19 -0.41
CA GLN A 340 -33.01 -31.78 0.84
C GLN A 340 -31.98 -31.59 1.95
N PRO A 341 -31.98 -30.44 2.66
CA PRO A 341 -30.97 -30.13 3.66
C PRO A 341 -31.18 -30.89 4.99
N SER A 342 -30.11 -31.18 5.73
CA SER A 342 -30.19 -31.84 7.05
C SER A 342 -30.00 -30.87 8.21
N ARG A 343 -31.06 -30.62 8.99
CA ARG A 343 -30.98 -29.77 10.21
C ARG A 343 -29.92 -30.28 11.19
N ASP A 344 -29.88 -31.59 11.41
CA ASP A 344 -28.97 -32.18 12.41
C ASP A 344 -27.51 -32.08 11.94
N ALA A 345 -27.24 -32.18 10.64
CA ALA A 345 -25.89 -31.98 10.11
C ALA A 345 -25.45 -30.52 10.25
N GLN A 346 -26.34 -29.55 9.98
CA GLN A 346 -26.09 -28.13 10.17
C GLN A 346 -25.83 -27.78 11.65
N GLU A 347 -26.66 -28.28 12.58
CA GLU A 347 -26.46 -28.04 14.01
C GLU A 347 -25.12 -28.65 14.49
N ARG A 348 -24.82 -29.90 14.09
CA ARG A 348 -23.54 -30.54 14.42
C ARG A 348 -22.36 -29.76 13.87
N LEU A 349 -22.47 -29.21 12.66
CA LEU A 349 -21.42 -28.40 12.05
C LEU A 349 -21.16 -27.13 12.88
N ILE A 350 -22.21 -26.41 13.24
CA ILE A 350 -22.12 -25.19 14.05
C ILE A 350 -21.44 -25.52 15.38
N ARG A 351 -21.97 -26.51 16.13
CA ARG A 351 -21.40 -26.91 17.43
C ARG A 351 -19.95 -27.35 17.32
N GLY A 352 -19.67 -28.28 16.42
CA GLY A 352 -18.33 -28.85 16.25
C GLY A 352 -17.29 -27.81 15.85
N THR A 353 -17.68 -26.78 15.09
CA THR A 353 -16.75 -25.70 14.69
C THR A 353 -16.35 -24.82 15.88
N TYR A 354 -17.30 -24.45 16.74
CA TYR A 354 -17.01 -23.71 17.98
C TYR A 354 -16.23 -24.57 18.98
N GLU A 355 -16.65 -25.82 19.18
CA GLU A 355 -16.02 -26.76 20.11
C GLU A 355 -14.55 -27.05 19.72
N LYS A 356 -14.28 -27.33 18.44
CA LYS A 356 -12.92 -27.57 17.94
C LYS A 356 -11.99 -26.38 18.18
N ALA A 357 -12.52 -25.17 18.06
CA ALA A 357 -11.74 -23.95 18.23
C ALA A 357 -11.69 -23.46 19.69
N GLY A 358 -12.41 -24.09 20.63
CA GLY A 358 -12.49 -23.64 22.02
C GLY A 358 -13.25 -22.31 22.20
N LEU A 359 -14.16 -21.99 21.27
CA LEU A 359 -14.85 -20.70 21.22
C LEU A 359 -16.16 -20.72 22.00
N SER A 360 -16.40 -19.64 22.74
CA SER A 360 -17.70 -19.38 23.35
C SER A 360 -18.71 -18.92 22.29
N MET A 361 -19.90 -19.53 22.33
CA MET A 361 -21.05 -19.09 21.54
C MET A 361 -21.71 -17.82 22.11
N ALA A 362 -21.34 -17.41 23.34
CA ALA A 362 -21.94 -16.26 24.01
C ALA A 362 -21.56 -14.91 23.37
N HIS A 363 -20.46 -14.82 22.63
CA HIS A 363 -20.04 -13.59 21.94
C HIS A 363 -20.71 -13.41 20.56
N THR A 364 -21.25 -14.47 19.96
CA THR A 364 -21.80 -14.41 18.60
C THR A 364 -23.15 -13.71 18.56
N ARG A 365 -23.19 -12.47 18.08
CA ARG A 365 -24.41 -11.66 18.05
C ARG A 365 -25.09 -11.63 16.69
N PHE A 366 -24.35 -11.91 15.63
CA PHE A 366 -24.85 -11.89 14.26
C PHE A 366 -24.57 -13.20 13.54
N PHE A 367 -25.53 -13.64 12.75
CA PHE A 367 -25.45 -14.83 11.95
C PHE A 367 -25.85 -14.52 10.51
N GLU A 368 -24.90 -14.56 9.59
CA GLU A 368 -25.16 -14.49 8.16
C GLU A 368 -25.49 -15.90 7.66
N ALA A 369 -26.77 -16.18 7.51
CA ALA A 369 -27.27 -17.50 7.15
C ALA A 369 -27.05 -17.82 5.65
N HIS A 370 -27.18 -19.09 5.31
CA HIS A 370 -27.30 -19.50 3.92
C HIS A 370 -28.61 -18.93 3.32
N GLY A 371 -29.74 -19.04 4.03
CA GLY A 371 -30.95 -18.23 3.87
C GLY A 371 -31.40 -18.03 2.42
N THR A 372 -31.74 -19.10 1.72
CA THR A 372 -32.06 -19.06 0.29
C THR A 372 -33.48 -18.60 -0.03
N GLY A 373 -34.38 -18.47 0.95
CA GLY A 373 -35.78 -18.15 0.67
C GLY A 373 -36.58 -19.39 0.31
N THR A 374 -36.17 -20.57 0.75
CA THR A 374 -36.84 -21.83 0.40
C THR A 374 -37.79 -22.28 1.50
N ALA A 375 -38.96 -22.80 1.11
CA ALA A 375 -40.02 -23.21 2.04
C ALA A 375 -39.64 -24.34 3.01
N ILE A 376 -38.60 -25.12 2.67
CA ILE A 376 -38.06 -26.22 3.48
C ILE A 376 -36.74 -25.83 4.15
N GLY A 377 -35.84 -25.16 3.43
CA GLY A 377 -34.51 -24.83 3.93
C GLY A 377 -34.53 -23.79 5.04
N ASP A 378 -35.28 -22.70 4.87
CA ASP A 378 -35.27 -21.59 5.82
C ASP A 378 -35.72 -22.02 7.23
N PRO A 379 -36.82 -22.78 7.42
CA PRO A 379 -37.18 -23.27 8.75
C PRO A 379 -36.16 -24.24 9.35
N ARG A 380 -35.53 -25.09 8.53
CA ARG A 380 -34.51 -26.05 9.01
C ARG A 380 -33.26 -25.33 9.47
N GLU A 381 -32.78 -24.35 8.71
CA GLU A 381 -31.61 -23.56 9.08
C GLU A 381 -31.88 -22.72 10.34
N ALA A 382 -33.02 -22.04 10.42
CA ALA A 382 -33.40 -21.28 11.62
C ALA A 382 -33.45 -22.17 12.87
N GLN A 383 -33.99 -23.38 12.76
CA GLN A 383 -34.00 -24.36 13.85
C GLN A 383 -32.60 -24.84 14.22
N ALA A 384 -31.72 -25.11 13.25
CA ALA A 384 -30.35 -25.54 13.51
C ALA A 384 -29.56 -24.45 14.26
N ILE A 385 -29.67 -23.19 13.81
CA ILE A 385 -29.04 -22.03 14.46
C ILE A 385 -29.61 -21.86 15.88
N GLY A 386 -30.93 -21.76 16.01
CA GLY A 386 -31.57 -21.56 17.32
C GLY A 386 -31.25 -22.68 18.30
N SER A 387 -31.24 -23.93 17.85
CA SER A 387 -30.88 -25.08 18.69
C SER A 387 -29.42 -25.01 19.14
N ALA A 388 -28.49 -24.69 18.23
CA ALA A 388 -27.07 -24.52 18.55
C ALA A 388 -26.84 -23.48 19.67
N PHE A 389 -27.49 -22.32 19.56
CA PHE A 389 -27.31 -21.17 20.47
C PHE A 389 -28.27 -21.11 21.66
N ARG A 390 -29.22 -22.06 21.79
CA ARG A 390 -30.31 -22.01 22.79
C ARG A 390 -29.84 -21.82 24.24
N LYS A 391 -28.66 -22.33 24.59
CA LYS A 391 -28.09 -22.18 25.95
C LYS A 391 -27.56 -20.76 26.23
N TYR A 392 -27.30 -19.98 25.18
CA TYR A 392 -26.62 -18.69 25.24
C TYR A 392 -27.52 -17.51 24.84
N ARG A 393 -28.74 -17.79 24.35
CA ARG A 393 -29.67 -16.80 23.80
C ARG A 393 -31.08 -17.01 24.31
N SER A 394 -31.86 -15.93 24.31
CA SER A 394 -33.27 -15.94 24.72
C SER A 394 -34.08 -14.96 23.87
N ALA A 395 -35.41 -14.95 24.00
CA ALA A 395 -36.25 -13.97 23.31
C ALA A 395 -35.91 -12.51 23.66
N ARG A 396 -35.42 -12.25 24.90
CA ARG A 396 -34.99 -10.91 25.34
C ARG A 396 -33.57 -10.56 24.89
N ASP A 397 -32.76 -11.57 24.61
CA ASP A 397 -31.39 -11.44 24.16
C ASP A 397 -31.13 -12.33 22.92
N PRO A 398 -31.71 -11.98 21.77
CA PRO A 398 -31.69 -12.86 20.61
C PRO A 398 -30.37 -12.76 19.85
N ILE A 399 -30.06 -13.81 19.08
CA ILE A 399 -29.10 -13.73 17.98
C ILE A 399 -29.79 -13.18 16.73
N TYR A 400 -29.11 -12.27 16.02
CA TYR A 400 -29.65 -11.65 14.81
C TYR A 400 -29.27 -12.46 13.57
N ILE A 401 -30.26 -12.81 12.75
CA ILE A 401 -30.06 -13.62 11.53
C ILE A 401 -30.28 -12.77 10.28
N GLY A 402 -29.22 -12.63 9.48
CA GLY A 402 -29.22 -11.96 8.19
C GLY A 402 -29.16 -12.93 7.01
N ALA A 403 -29.59 -12.47 5.82
CA ALA A 403 -29.33 -13.15 4.55
C ALA A 403 -29.11 -12.15 3.40
N VAL A 404 -27.87 -12.03 2.94
CA VAL A 404 -27.43 -11.16 1.84
C VAL A 404 -28.13 -11.49 0.53
N LYS A 405 -28.57 -12.75 0.36
CA LYS A 405 -29.27 -13.21 -0.84
C LYS A 405 -30.58 -12.47 -1.10
N SER A 406 -31.19 -11.89 -0.06
CA SER A 406 -32.36 -11.03 -0.20
C SER A 406 -32.06 -9.70 -0.91
N ASN A 407 -30.81 -9.23 -0.87
CA ASN A 407 -30.36 -8.02 -1.54
C ASN A 407 -29.87 -8.31 -2.96
N ILE A 408 -28.96 -9.27 -3.10
CA ILE A 408 -28.18 -9.48 -4.34
C ILE A 408 -28.47 -10.82 -5.04
N GLY A 409 -29.49 -11.54 -4.61
CA GLY A 409 -29.78 -12.87 -5.12
C GLY A 409 -28.76 -13.89 -4.63
N HIS A 410 -28.91 -15.13 -5.08
CA HIS A 410 -28.00 -16.20 -4.77
C HIS A 410 -26.85 -16.20 -5.79
N LEU A 411 -25.66 -15.78 -5.33
CA LEU A 411 -24.43 -15.75 -6.13
C LEU A 411 -23.79 -17.12 -6.34
N GLU A 412 -24.59 -18.19 -6.18
CA GLU A 412 -24.17 -19.58 -6.39
C GLU A 412 -22.82 -19.88 -5.72
N GLY A 413 -21.80 -20.33 -6.46
CA GLY A 413 -20.48 -20.67 -5.89
C GLY A 413 -19.77 -19.52 -5.16
N ALA A 414 -20.09 -18.26 -5.48
CA ALA A 414 -19.54 -17.06 -4.84
C ALA A 414 -20.29 -16.62 -3.57
N SER A 415 -21.35 -17.31 -3.17
CA SER A 415 -22.24 -16.88 -2.08
C SER A 415 -21.60 -16.88 -0.71
N GLY A 416 -20.69 -17.83 -0.43
CA GLY A 416 -19.97 -17.90 0.84
C GLY A 416 -19.12 -16.64 1.06
N LEU A 417 -18.37 -16.24 0.02
CA LEU A 417 -17.55 -15.03 0.03
C LEU A 417 -18.40 -13.78 0.25
N ALA A 418 -19.56 -13.65 -0.42
CA ALA A 418 -20.46 -12.51 -0.22
C ALA A 418 -20.99 -12.42 1.23
N GLY A 419 -21.31 -13.56 1.85
CA GLY A 419 -21.68 -13.62 3.25
C GLY A 419 -20.55 -13.17 4.19
N VAL A 420 -19.32 -13.62 3.92
CA VAL A 420 -18.12 -13.20 4.66
C VAL A 420 -17.90 -11.69 4.52
N VAL A 421 -17.96 -11.13 3.31
CA VAL A 421 -17.80 -9.68 3.10
C VAL A 421 -18.84 -8.88 3.87
N LYS A 422 -20.11 -9.29 3.84
CA LYS A 422 -21.15 -8.65 4.65
C LYS A 422 -20.84 -8.74 6.15
N ALA A 423 -20.42 -9.90 6.64
CA ALA A 423 -20.06 -10.09 8.05
C ALA A 423 -18.90 -9.18 8.46
N VAL A 424 -17.84 -9.08 7.65
CA VAL A 424 -16.72 -8.15 7.88
C VAL A 424 -17.20 -6.72 8.00
N LEU A 425 -18.03 -6.25 7.05
CA LEU A 425 -18.56 -4.88 7.10
C LEU A 425 -19.45 -4.61 8.34
N CYS A 426 -20.22 -5.61 8.78
CA CYS A 426 -21.01 -5.52 10.01
C CYS A 426 -20.13 -5.39 11.26
N LEU A 427 -19.07 -6.20 11.34
CA LEU A 427 -18.10 -6.20 12.44
C LEU A 427 -17.34 -4.88 12.50
N GLU A 428 -16.85 -4.40 11.36
CA GLU A 428 -16.12 -3.15 11.23
C GLU A 428 -16.93 -1.95 11.71
N ARG A 429 -18.20 -1.87 11.28
CA ARG A 429 -19.06 -0.72 11.56
C ARG A 429 -19.91 -0.86 12.83
N GLY A 430 -19.83 -2.01 13.51
CA GLY A 430 -20.66 -2.31 14.67
C GLY A 430 -22.16 -2.18 14.39
N VAL A 431 -22.62 -2.61 13.21
CA VAL A 431 -24.00 -2.45 12.75
C VAL A 431 -24.49 -3.71 12.04
N ILE A 432 -25.72 -4.12 12.34
CA ILE A 432 -26.44 -5.20 11.69
C ILE A 432 -27.47 -4.60 10.71
N PRO A 433 -27.32 -4.81 9.39
CA PRO A 433 -28.24 -4.30 8.38
C PRO A 433 -29.56 -5.08 8.36
N PRO A 434 -30.65 -4.47 7.86
CA PRO A 434 -31.94 -5.14 7.72
C PRO A 434 -31.93 -6.22 6.62
N ASN A 435 -32.81 -7.21 6.74
CA ASN A 435 -33.08 -8.17 5.66
C ASN A 435 -33.98 -7.51 4.59
N ALA A 436 -33.55 -7.52 3.33
CA ALA A 436 -34.40 -7.10 2.22
C ALA A 436 -35.53 -8.13 1.99
N ASN A 437 -36.59 -7.72 1.29
CA ASN A 437 -37.77 -8.55 0.98
C ASN A 437 -38.45 -9.21 2.21
N PHE A 438 -38.14 -8.79 3.44
CA PHE A 438 -38.71 -9.33 4.67
C PHE A 438 -39.86 -8.45 5.16
N GLU A 439 -41.06 -9.02 5.18
CA GLU A 439 -42.32 -8.42 5.61
C GLU A 439 -42.87 -9.12 6.86
N LYS A 440 -42.97 -10.44 6.82
CA LYS A 440 -43.49 -11.25 7.94
C LYS A 440 -42.72 -12.56 8.03
N ILE A 441 -42.37 -12.94 9.25
CA ILE A 441 -41.71 -14.22 9.55
C ILE A 441 -42.52 -15.42 9.01
N ASN A 442 -41.79 -16.41 8.49
CA ASN A 442 -42.37 -17.69 8.11
C ASN A 442 -43.01 -18.38 9.33
N PRO A 443 -44.31 -18.75 9.28
CA PRO A 443 -45.03 -19.31 10.43
C PRO A 443 -44.48 -20.68 10.90
N LYS A 444 -43.60 -21.32 10.12
CA LYS A 444 -42.90 -22.56 10.52
C LYS A 444 -41.68 -22.29 11.42
N ILE A 445 -41.37 -21.03 11.70
CA ILE A 445 -40.24 -20.59 12.53
C ILE A 445 -40.79 -19.97 13.81
N ASP A 446 -40.53 -20.61 14.94
CA ASP A 446 -40.81 -20.07 16.27
C ASP A 446 -39.60 -19.27 16.77
N ALA A 447 -39.52 -17.99 16.41
CA ALA A 447 -38.35 -17.16 16.67
C ALA A 447 -38.10 -16.93 18.18
N ASP A 448 -39.15 -16.75 18.96
CA ASP A 448 -39.04 -16.51 20.40
C ASP A 448 -38.51 -17.75 21.12
N PHE A 449 -39.05 -18.94 20.79
CA PHE A 449 -38.54 -20.20 21.33
C PHE A 449 -37.09 -20.48 20.95
N LEU A 450 -36.70 -20.12 19.72
CA LEU A 450 -35.35 -20.31 19.20
C LEU A 450 -34.37 -19.22 19.65
N GLY A 451 -34.83 -18.13 20.28
CA GLY A 451 -33.98 -17.02 20.68
C GLY A 451 -33.32 -16.30 19.50
N ILE A 452 -34.02 -16.21 18.37
CA ILE A 452 -33.51 -15.62 17.11
C ILE A 452 -34.34 -14.39 16.72
N LYS A 453 -33.74 -13.45 15.99
CA LYS A 453 -34.43 -12.26 15.47
C LYS A 453 -33.96 -11.93 14.05
N PHE A 454 -34.90 -11.59 13.18
CA PHE A 454 -34.62 -11.11 11.83
C PHE A 454 -34.68 -9.57 11.82
N PRO A 455 -33.58 -8.87 11.49
CA PRO A 455 -33.54 -7.40 11.55
C PRO A 455 -34.42 -6.79 10.45
N GLY A 456 -35.43 -6.01 10.85
CA GLY A 456 -36.28 -5.23 9.93
C GLY A 456 -35.73 -3.84 9.63
N GLU A 457 -34.85 -3.34 10.50
CA GLU A 457 -34.21 -2.02 10.46
C GLU A 457 -32.72 -2.13 10.78
N ARG A 458 -31.95 -1.09 10.45
CA ARG A 458 -30.53 -0.99 10.80
C ARG A 458 -30.38 -0.97 12.33
N THR A 459 -29.69 -1.97 12.87
CA THR A 459 -29.58 -2.16 14.33
C THR A 459 -28.11 -2.00 14.75
N PRO A 460 -27.78 -1.14 15.73
CA PRO A 460 -26.46 -1.14 16.35
C PRO A 460 -26.07 -2.53 16.87
N TRP A 461 -24.77 -2.81 16.95
CA TRP A 461 -24.31 -4.07 17.54
C TRP A 461 -24.84 -4.19 18.99
N PRO A 462 -25.48 -5.31 19.37
CA PRO A 462 -26.30 -5.38 20.58
C PRO A 462 -25.50 -5.56 21.89
N SER A 463 -24.17 -5.60 21.82
CA SER A 463 -23.29 -5.77 22.97
C SER A 463 -22.06 -4.87 22.86
N GLU A 464 -21.53 -4.46 24.00
CA GLU A 464 -20.19 -3.87 24.09
C GLU A 464 -19.12 -4.96 24.00
N GLY A 465 -17.89 -4.58 23.67
CA GLY A 465 -16.75 -5.50 23.64
C GLY A 465 -16.66 -6.36 22.37
N LEU A 466 -16.20 -7.61 22.51
CA LEU A 466 -15.92 -8.52 21.38
C LEU A 466 -17.15 -8.75 20.49
N ARG A 467 -17.02 -8.42 19.20
CA ARG A 467 -18.06 -8.68 18.20
C ARG A 467 -17.69 -9.94 17.43
N ARG A 468 -18.57 -10.94 17.50
CA ARG A 468 -18.44 -12.18 16.73
C ARG A 468 -19.64 -12.40 15.81
N ALA A 469 -19.35 -12.81 14.59
CA ALA A 469 -20.31 -13.24 13.59
C ALA A 469 -20.05 -14.68 13.14
N SER A 470 -21.12 -15.35 12.71
CA SER A 470 -21.06 -16.64 12.03
C SER A 470 -21.58 -16.52 10.61
N VAL A 471 -21.01 -17.30 9.68
CA VAL A 471 -21.43 -17.37 8.27
C VAL A 471 -21.68 -18.82 7.88
N ASN A 472 -22.86 -19.11 7.30
CA ASN A 472 -23.18 -20.41 6.71
C ASN A 472 -23.18 -20.35 5.19
N SER A 473 -22.71 -21.43 4.54
CA SER A 473 -23.05 -21.71 3.15
C SER A 473 -23.22 -23.20 2.90
N PHE A 474 -24.34 -23.59 2.29
CA PHE A 474 -24.73 -24.98 2.10
C PHE A 474 -24.94 -25.28 0.62
N GLY A 475 -24.23 -26.27 0.09
CA GLY A 475 -24.39 -26.75 -1.28
C GLY A 475 -25.69 -27.53 -1.43
N TYR A 476 -26.36 -27.40 -2.58
CA TYR A 476 -27.63 -28.11 -2.81
C TYR A 476 -27.49 -29.63 -2.74
N GLY A 477 -26.28 -30.19 -2.88
CA GLY A 477 -25.99 -31.62 -2.74
C GLY A 477 -25.62 -32.09 -1.33
N GLY A 478 -25.71 -31.22 -0.31
CA GLY A 478 -25.45 -31.57 1.09
C GLY A 478 -24.06 -31.16 1.63
N ALA A 479 -23.18 -30.61 0.80
CA ALA A 479 -21.86 -30.13 1.19
C ALA A 479 -21.95 -28.79 1.96
N ASN A 480 -21.76 -28.82 3.27
CA ASN A 480 -21.98 -27.68 4.15
C ASN A 480 -20.67 -27.04 4.64
N SER A 481 -20.68 -25.73 4.86
CA SER A 481 -19.56 -24.99 5.45
C SER A 481 -20.05 -23.93 6.45
N HIS A 482 -19.27 -23.74 7.52
CA HIS A 482 -19.50 -22.78 8.59
C HIS A 482 -18.21 -22.03 8.95
N ILE A 483 -18.30 -20.71 9.13
CA ILE A 483 -17.17 -19.82 9.42
C ILE A 483 -17.51 -18.94 10.62
N VAL A 484 -16.55 -18.78 11.54
CA VAL A 484 -16.66 -17.91 12.73
C VAL A 484 -15.64 -16.78 12.62
N ILE A 485 -16.09 -15.54 12.76
CA ILE A 485 -15.30 -14.33 12.49
C ILE A 485 -15.45 -13.34 13.65
N ASP A 486 -14.31 -12.83 14.14
CA ASP A 486 -14.22 -11.77 15.13
C ASP A 486 -13.86 -10.43 14.48
N ASP A 487 -14.28 -9.33 15.11
CA ASP A 487 -13.77 -8.01 14.76
C ASP A 487 -12.28 -7.87 15.13
N ALA A 488 -11.55 -7.10 14.33
CA ALA A 488 -10.11 -6.98 14.47
C ALA A 488 -9.69 -6.18 15.71
N TYR A 489 -10.41 -5.11 16.07
CA TYR A 489 -10.05 -4.25 17.20
C TYR A 489 -10.08 -5.00 18.53
N ASN A 490 -11.19 -5.64 18.85
CA ASN A 490 -11.33 -6.38 20.10
C ASN A 490 -10.44 -7.61 20.11
N TYR A 491 -10.30 -8.33 19.00
CA TYR A 491 -9.38 -9.46 18.91
C TYR A 491 -7.95 -9.07 19.30
N LEU A 492 -7.42 -7.99 18.70
CA LEU A 492 -6.07 -7.50 18.96
C LEU A 492 -5.94 -6.97 20.40
N ARG A 493 -6.93 -6.20 20.87
CA ARG A 493 -6.97 -5.64 22.23
C ARG A 493 -6.95 -6.72 23.30
N ILE A 494 -7.79 -7.76 23.16
CA ILE A 494 -7.91 -8.86 24.13
C ILE A 494 -6.59 -9.64 24.25
N ARG A 495 -5.84 -9.74 23.15
CA ARG A 495 -4.56 -10.47 23.06
C ARG A 495 -3.32 -9.60 23.22
N LEU A 496 -3.48 -8.30 23.51
CA LEU A 496 -2.37 -7.34 23.63
C LEU A 496 -1.45 -7.31 22.40
N LEU A 497 -2.03 -7.44 21.20
CA LEU A 497 -1.32 -7.40 19.93
C LEU A 497 -1.41 -6.01 19.31
N GLU A 498 -0.28 -5.50 18.79
CA GLU A 498 -0.24 -4.25 18.04
C GLU A 498 -0.44 -4.53 16.54
N GLY A 499 -1.54 -4.04 15.97
CA GLY A 499 -1.86 -4.23 14.55
C GLY A 499 -2.77 -3.14 14.01
N LYS A 500 -2.69 -2.88 12.70
CA LYS A 500 -3.57 -1.94 12.00
C LYS A 500 -4.94 -2.59 11.76
N HIS A 501 -6.02 -1.86 11.96
CA HIS A 501 -7.39 -2.37 11.72
C HIS A 501 -8.34 -1.28 11.19
N CYS A 502 -9.47 -1.72 10.65
CA CYS A 502 -10.55 -0.85 10.17
C CYS A 502 -11.78 -0.80 11.10
N THR A 503 -11.79 -1.60 12.17
CA THR A 503 -12.93 -1.69 13.09
C THR A 503 -13.15 -0.40 13.90
N GLU A 504 -14.39 0.08 13.91
CA GLU A 504 -14.87 1.14 14.81
C GLU A 504 -14.90 0.61 16.26
N PRO A 505 -14.12 1.19 17.20
CA PRO A 505 -13.97 0.66 18.56
C PRO A 505 -15.29 0.49 19.33
N SER A 506 -16.23 1.41 19.15
CA SER A 506 -17.53 1.40 19.83
C SER A 506 -18.66 1.36 18.80
N PRO A 507 -19.73 0.57 19.02
CA PRO A 507 -20.90 0.60 18.15
C PRO A 507 -21.56 1.99 18.17
N PRO A 508 -22.18 2.43 17.07
CA PRO A 508 -22.93 3.68 17.07
C PRO A 508 -24.15 3.61 17.99
N THR A 509 -24.37 4.63 18.83
CA THR A 509 -25.57 4.74 19.68
C THR A 509 -26.85 4.87 18.84
N SER A 510 -27.98 4.39 19.36
CA SER A 510 -29.28 4.42 18.67
C SER A 510 -29.72 5.83 18.26
N GLY A 511 -29.51 6.16 16.99
CA GLY A 511 -29.94 7.36 16.28
C GLY A 511 -29.67 7.17 14.78
N PRO A 512 -30.26 7.98 13.87
CA PRO A 512 -29.91 7.94 12.47
C PRO A 512 -28.41 8.23 12.34
N VAL A 513 -27.63 7.18 12.07
CA VAL A 513 -26.20 7.30 11.84
C VAL A 513 -26.02 8.09 10.54
N SER A 514 -25.76 9.39 10.67
CA SER A 514 -25.15 10.19 9.61
C SER A 514 -23.94 9.39 9.12
N ILE A 515 -23.85 9.16 7.82
CA ILE A 515 -22.74 8.43 7.19
C ILE A 515 -21.41 9.21 7.37
N LEU A 516 -21.44 10.41 7.95
CA LEU A 516 -20.29 11.29 8.08
C LEU A 516 -20.42 12.04 9.42
N SER A 517 -19.71 11.60 10.46
CA SER A 517 -19.23 12.48 11.54
C SER A 517 -18.32 11.70 12.47
N ARG A 518 -17.01 11.69 12.19
CA ARG A 518 -16.00 11.43 13.21
C ARG A 518 -15.95 12.66 14.13
N GLN A 519 -16.10 12.46 15.44
CA GLN A 519 -15.80 13.48 16.44
C GLN A 519 -14.28 13.50 16.67
N PRO A 520 -13.60 14.64 16.51
CA PRO A 520 -12.17 14.74 16.76
C PRO A 520 -11.86 14.66 18.27
N LYS A 521 -10.79 13.95 18.62
CA LYS A 521 -10.10 14.17 19.90
C LYS A 521 -9.43 15.54 19.86
N SER A 522 -9.49 16.27 20.97
CA SER A 522 -8.95 17.62 21.12
C SER A 522 -7.46 17.68 20.77
N PRO A 523 -7.00 18.62 19.93
CA PRO A 523 -5.58 18.88 19.73
C PRO A 523 -5.02 19.53 21.01
N GLN A 524 -4.16 18.81 21.72
CA GLN A 524 -3.29 19.41 22.72
C GLN A 524 -2.10 20.07 22.02
N GLU A 525 -2.04 21.39 22.19
CA GLU A 525 -0.84 22.23 22.20
C GLU A 525 -0.07 22.37 20.87
N ALA A 526 -0.55 23.32 20.07
CA ALA A 526 0.18 23.90 18.96
C ALA A 526 1.44 24.66 19.46
N PHE A 527 2.61 24.09 19.18
CA PHE A 527 3.84 24.86 19.06
C PHE A 527 3.72 25.79 17.85
N GLY A 528 3.92 27.09 18.07
CA GLY A 528 3.67 28.12 17.06
C GLY A 528 4.63 28.10 15.86
N GLY A 529 4.10 28.48 14.69
CA GLY A 529 4.83 29.28 13.70
C GLY A 529 5.53 28.60 12.54
N PHE A 530 5.27 27.32 12.23
CA PHE A 530 5.75 26.70 10.99
C PHE A 530 4.59 26.42 10.03
N ASP A 531 4.75 26.83 8.76
CA ASP A 531 3.86 26.48 7.64
C ASP A 531 3.73 24.96 7.54
N ARG A 532 2.53 24.43 7.21
CA ARG A 532 2.28 22.98 7.14
C ARG A 532 3.28 22.30 6.17
N PRO A 533 3.90 21.16 6.52
CA PRO A 533 4.94 20.55 5.70
C PRO A 533 4.38 19.97 4.40
N LEU A 534 5.00 20.32 3.26
CA LEU A 534 4.71 19.72 1.97
C LEU A 534 4.96 18.20 1.97
N LYS A 535 4.14 17.46 1.23
CA LYS A 535 4.21 16.00 1.07
C LYS A 535 4.33 15.64 -0.40
N LEU A 536 5.26 14.75 -0.72
CA LEU A 536 5.40 14.16 -2.04
C LEU A 536 4.43 12.98 -2.18
N CYS A 537 3.43 13.14 -3.06
CA CYS A 537 2.54 12.05 -3.44
C CYS A 537 2.90 11.57 -4.84
N VAL A 538 2.96 10.25 -5.03
CA VAL A 538 3.34 9.62 -6.29
C VAL A 538 2.22 8.74 -6.83
N TRP A 539 2.06 8.69 -8.14
CA TRP A 539 1.09 7.83 -8.81
C TRP A 539 1.74 7.08 -9.95
N SER A 540 1.13 5.95 -10.30
CA SER A 540 1.48 5.22 -11.50
C SER A 540 0.28 4.55 -12.15
N ALA A 541 0.34 4.35 -13.45
CA ALA A 541 -0.67 3.68 -14.27
C ALA A 541 -0.01 2.78 -15.33
N ALA A 542 -0.77 1.82 -15.88
CA ALA A 542 -0.30 0.93 -16.93
C ALA A 542 -0.30 1.60 -18.32
N ASP A 543 -1.20 2.56 -18.54
CA ASP A 543 -1.36 3.32 -19.77
C ASP A 543 -1.28 4.84 -19.53
N THR A 544 -1.16 5.60 -20.63
CA THR A 544 -0.95 7.06 -20.59
C THR A 544 -2.14 7.82 -19.99
N ASP A 545 -3.36 7.30 -20.12
CA ASP A 545 -4.58 7.94 -19.65
C ASP A 545 -4.94 7.54 -18.21
N GLY A 546 -4.31 6.49 -17.67
CA GLY A 546 -4.63 6.00 -16.33
C GLY A 546 -4.35 7.04 -15.24
N ILE A 547 -3.35 7.92 -15.41
CA ILE A 547 -3.14 9.04 -14.48
C ILE A 547 -4.33 10.01 -14.51
N ASN A 548 -4.91 10.28 -15.70
CA ASN A 548 -6.11 11.12 -15.79
C ASN A 548 -7.31 10.47 -15.09
N ARG A 549 -7.49 9.15 -15.23
CA ARG A 549 -8.53 8.40 -14.51
C ARG A 549 -8.34 8.47 -12.99
N ILE A 550 -7.10 8.39 -12.52
CA ILE A 550 -6.76 8.56 -11.10
C ILE A 550 -7.09 9.98 -10.62
N ILE A 551 -6.71 11.02 -11.37
CA ILE A 551 -7.04 12.42 -11.04
C ILE A 551 -8.55 12.58 -10.89
N HIS A 552 -9.33 12.10 -11.87
CA HIS A 552 -10.80 12.15 -11.80
C HIS A 552 -11.36 11.43 -10.58
N SER A 553 -10.76 10.31 -10.18
CA SER A 553 -11.16 9.56 -8.98
C SER A 553 -10.97 10.38 -7.71
N TYR A 554 -9.84 11.08 -7.55
CA TYR A 554 -9.62 11.96 -6.39
C TYR A 554 -10.51 13.21 -6.40
N GLN A 555 -10.80 13.78 -7.56
CA GLN A 555 -11.69 14.94 -7.68
C GLN A 555 -13.14 14.61 -7.32
N ASN A 556 -13.58 13.39 -7.61
CA ASN A 556 -14.92 12.91 -7.31
C ASN A 556 -15.03 12.23 -5.94
N ALA A 557 -13.90 11.90 -5.31
CA ALA A 557 -13.89 11.32 -3.98
C ALA A 557 -14.43 12.34 -2.96
N ARG A 558 -15.48 11.95 -2.23
CA ARG A 558 -15.90 12.68 -1.02
C ARG A 558 -14.90 12.39 0.08
N LEU A 559 -13.80 13.14 0.09
CA LEU A 559 -12.85 13.09 1.20
C LEU A 559 -13.54 13.63 2.46
N ASP A 560 -13.61 12.79 3.48
CA ASP A 560 -14.21 13.14 4.76
C ASP A 560 -13.42 14.30 5.39
N SER A 561 -14.07 15.45 5.59
CA SER A 561 -13.44 16.69 6.12
C SER A 561 -13.06 16.62 7.60
N THR A 562 -12.97 15.40 8.15
CA THR A 562 -12.82 15.10 9.58
C THR A 562 -11.51 14.38 9.91
N ALA A 563 -10.72 13.96 8.91
CA ALA A 563 -9.37 13.47 9.16
C ALA A 563 -8.48 14.66 9.54
N ASP A 564 -7.65 14.51 10.57
CA ASP A 564 -6.57 15.46 10.82
C ASP A 564 -5.73 15.60 9.55
N ASP A 565 -5.68 16.82 9.00
CA ASP A 565 -5.17 17.13 7.66
C ASP A 565 -3.74 16.60 7.47
N GLU A 566 -2.91 16.67 8.53
CA GLU A 566 -1.52 16.24 8.50
C GLU A 566 -1.37 14.71 8.53
N THR A 567 -2.07 14.05 9.46
CA THR A 567 -2.07 12.58 9.55
C THR A 567 -2.57 11.94 8.25
N PHE A 568 -3.59 12.54 7.62
CA PHE A 568 -4.13 12.03 6.35
C PHE A 568 -3.09 12.08 5.22
N LEU A 569 -2.46 13.24 4.99
CA LEU A 569 -1.50 13.36 3.89
C LEU A 569 -0.23 12.51 4.13
N ASN A 570 0.22 12.37 5.37
CA ASN A 570 1.30 11.44 5.72
C ASN A 570 0.94 10.01 5.33
N ASN A 571 -0.25 9.55 5.73
CA ASN A 571 -0.73 8.21 5.40
C ASN A 571 -0.93 8.03 3.89
N LEU A 572 -1.39 9.06 3.19
CA LEU A 572 -1.57 9.02 1.74
C LEU A 572 -0.24 8.90 1.01
N ALA A 573 0.73 9.75 1.32
CA ALA A 573 2.08 9.71 0.74
C ALA A 573 2.75 8.34 1.00
N TYR A 574 2.65 7.86 2.24
CA TYR A 574 3.13 6.52 2.62
C TYR A 574 2.42 5.40 1.85
N THR A 575 1.09 5.45 1.74
CA THR A 575 0.30 4.42 1.02
C THR A 575 0.63 4.39 -0.47
N LEU A 576 0.66 5.55 -1.12
CA LEU A 576 1.03 5.67 -2.52
C LEU A 576 2.49 5.25 -2.77
N GLY A 577 3.36 5.52 -1.79
CA GLY A 577 4.77 5.18 -1.81
C GLY A 577 5.07 3.69 -1.65
N GLN A 578 4.46 3.04 -0.66
CA GLN A 578 4.87 1.72 -0.20
C GLN A 578 3.82 0.63 -0.46
N HIS A 579 2.55 1.01 -0.64
CA HIS A 579 1.40 0.09 -0.67
C HIS A 579 0.64 0.12 -2.00
N ARG A 580 1.31 0.53 -3.08
CA ARG A 580 0.80 0.52 -4.46
C ARG A 580 1.86 0.00 -5.43
N SER A 581 1.41 -0.82 -6.37
CA SER A 581 2.25 -1.37 -7.43
C SER A 581 2.85 -0.26 -8.30
N LYS A 582 4.14 -0.38 -8.62
CA LYS A 582 4.85 0.64 -9.43
C LYS A 582 4.72 0.38 -10.92
N LEU A 583 3.73 1.01 -11.54
CA LEU A 583 3.39 0.84 -12.96
C LEU A 583 4.23 1.76 -13.88
N PRO A 584 4.25 1.50 -15.21
CA PRO A 584 5.17 2.17 -16.13
C PRO A 584 4.94 3.67 -16.33
N TRP A 585 3.69 4.14 -16.35
CA TRP A 585 3.42 5.58 -16.47
C TRP A 585 3.38 6.20 -15.10
N ARG A 586 4.26 7.17 -14.83
CA ARG A 586 4.45 7.73 -13.49
C ARG A 586 4.23 9.23 -13.47
N SER A 587 3.72 9.71 -12.35
CA SER A 587 3.57 11.13 -12.07
C SER A 587 3.66 11.41 -10.56
N PHE A 588 3.90 12.66 -10.18
CA PHE A 588 3.94 13.08 -8.78
C PHE A 588 3.32 14.46 -8.58
N ALA A 589 2.98 14.81 -7.34
CA ALA A 589 2.58 16.15 -6.95
C ALA A 589 3.10 16.46 -5.54
N LEU A 590 3.31 17.75 -5.27
CA LEU A 590 3.59 18.25 -3.92
C LEU A 590 2.30 18.81 -3.33
N LEU A 591 1.82 18.21 -2.24
CA LEU A 591 0.57 18.57 -1.58
C LEU A 591 0.85 19.13 -0.19
N GLN A 592 0.09 20.14 0.22
CA GLN A 592 0.19 20.77 1.54
C GLN A 592 -1.07 20.59 2.38
N ALA A 593 -2.21 20.31 1.74
CA ALA A 593 -3.48 20.01 2.41
C ALA A 593 -4.30 18.98 1.63
N PRO A 594 -5.19 18.20 2.28
CA PRO A 594 -6.08 17.25 1.60
C PRO A 594 -6.93 17.89 0.49
N SER A 595 -7.30 19.17 0.65
CA SER A 595 -8.04 19.95 -0.36
C SER A 595 -7.31 20.04 -1.71
N ASP A 596 -5.99 19.90 -1.73
CA ASP A 596 -5.19 19.91 -2.96
C ASP A 596 -5.52 18.74 -3.91
N LEU A 597 -6.12 17.67 -3.39
CA LEU A 597 -6.57 16.53 -4.21
C LEU A 597 -7.72 16.92 -5.15
N THR A 598 -8.52 17.92 -4.79
CA THR A 598 -9.60 18.44 -5.65
C THR A 598 -9.07 19.24 -6.84
N THR A 599 -7.90 19.86 -6.68
CA THR A 599 -7.18 20.63 -7.72
C THR A 599 -5.95 19.88 -8.24
N LEU A 600 -5.89 18.56 -8.05
CA LEU A 600 -4.72 17.73 -8.38
C LEU A 600 -4.27 17.90 -9.84
N LYS A 601 -5.22 18.09 -10.76
CA LYS A 601 -4.94 18.33 -12.19
C LYS A 601 -3.97 19.49 -12.44
N ASP A 602 -4.00 20.52 -11.59
CA ASP A 602 -3.17 21.72 -11.75
C ASP A 602 -1.80 21.59 -11.07
N LYS A 603 -1.63 20.57 -10.20
CA LYS A 603 -0.41 20.36 -9.40
C LYS A 603 0.41 19.15 -9.83
N ILE A 604 -0.21 18.19 -10.49
CA ILE A 604 0.41 16.92 -10.89
C ILE A 604 1.39 17.13 -12.06
N SER A 605 2.54 16.44 -12.00
CA SER A 605 3.53 16.49 -13.08
C SER A 605 2.99 15.81 -14.34
N THR A 606 3.57 16.14 -15.50
CA THR A 606 3.28 15.42 -16.75
C THR A 606 3.58 13.93 -16.57
N PRO A 607 2.65 13.02 -16.90
CA PRO A 607 2.92 11.59 -16.88
C PRO A 607 4.06 11.22 -17.82
N ILE A 608 5.02 10.44 -17.34
CA ILE A 608 6.14 9.93 -18.14
C ILE A 608 6.14 8.40 -18.05
N ARG A 609 6.30 7.74 -19.20
CA ARG A 609 6.56 6.31 -19.23
C ARG A 609 8.02 6.05 -18.85
N VAL A 610 8.23 5.30 -17.78
CA VAL A 610 9.56 4.92 -17.32
C VAL A 610 10.31 4.08 -18.34
N SER A 611 11.62 4.21 -18.29
CA SER A 611 12.57 3.38 -19.01
C SER A 611 12.57 1.96 -18.43
N ALA A 612 12.91 0.96 -19.24
CA ALA A 612 13.07 -0.42 -18.75
C ALA A 612 14.26 -0.56 -17.80
N GLU A 613 15.30 0.27 -17.96
CA GLU A 613 16.47 0.31 -17.09
C GLU A 613 16.49 1.61 -16.25
N PRO A 614 16.81 1.53 -14.95
CA PRO A 614 16.97 2.72 -14.13
C PRO A 614 18.18 3.56 -14.59
N PRO A 615 18.10 4.90 -14.55
CA PRO A 615 19.19 5.76 -14.99
C PRO A 615 20.39 5.63 -14.04
N ARG A 616 21.61 5.60 -14.59
CA ARG A 616 22.82 5.68 -13.76
C ARG A 616 23.01 7.12 -13.30
N LEU A 617 22.88 7.33 -11.99
CA LEU A 617 22.98 8.66 -11.39
C LEU A 617 24.43 9.04 -11.13
N GLY A 618 24.84 10.24 -11.56
CA GLY A 618 26.09 10.85 -11.14
C GLY A 618 25.85 11.92 -10.10
N PHE A 619 26.35 11.72 -8.88
CA PHE A 619 26.31 12.78 -7.88
C PHE A 619 27.47 13.74 -8.10
N VAL A 620 27.15 15.02 -8.22
CA VAL A 620 28.13 16.10 -8.38
C VAL A 620 28.09 16.99 -7.14
N PHE A 621 29.25 17.19 -6.51
CA PHE A 621 29.34 17.92 -5.24
C PHE A 621 29.96 19.29 -5.48
N SER A 622 29.24 20.36 -5.12
CA SER A 622 29.75 21.73 -5.23
C SER A 622 30.85 22.01 -4.19
N GLY A 623 31.79 22.89 -4.57
CA GLY A 623 32.88 23.34 -3.71
C GLY A 623 32.52 24.56 -2.87
N GLN A 624 33.56 25.27 -2.41
CA GLN A 624 33.43 26.55 -1.71
C GLN A 624 32.78 27.61 -2.61
N ASP A 625 32.02 28.55 -2.02
CA ASP A 625 31.29 29.69 -2.62
C ASP A 625 29.79 29.48 -2.88
N ALA A 626 29.28 28.26 -2.70
CA ALA A 626 27.84 27.97 -2.80
C ALA A 626 27.07 28.27 -1.50
N GLN A 627 27.77 28.36 -0.36
CA GLN A 627 27.18 28.58 0.97
C GLN A 627 26.35 29.86 1.06
N TRP A 628 25.35 29.85 1.93
CA TRP A 628 24.53 31.00 2.27
C TRP A 628 23.84 30.79 3.61
N PHE A 629 23.49 31.87 4.31
CA PHE A 629 22.80 31.81 5.61
C PHE A 629 21.53 30.95 5.50
N ARG A 630 21.27 30.06 6.47
CA ARG A 630 20.10 29.13 6.48
C ARG A 630 20.08 28.03 5.40
N MET A 631 21.16 27.79 4.68
CA MET A 631 21.24 26.65 3.74
C MET A 631 20.82 25.34 4.43
N GLY A 632 19.89 24.58 3.82
CA GLY A 632 19.41 23.31 4.37
C GLY A 632 18.63 23.38 5.69
N ARG A 633 18.43 24.56 6.29
CA ARG A 633 17.80 24.71 7.61
C ARG A 633 16.37 24.17 7.67
N GLU A 634 15.58 24.34 6.60
CA GLU A 634 14.20 23.86 6.58
C GLU A 634 14.11 22.32 6.60
N LEU A 635 15.17 21.60 6.24
CA LEU A 635 15.22 20.14 6.30
C LEU A 635 15.34 19.59 7.73
N LEU A 636 15.49 20.45 8.74
CA LEU A 636 15.43 20.06 10.15
C LEU A 636 14.08 19.46 10.56
N CYS A 637 13.04 19.59 9.73
CA CYS A 637 11.78 18.86 9.90
C CYS A 637 11.94 17.33 9.74
N TYR A 638 12.99 16.87 9.05
CA TYR A 638 13.32 15.45 8.94
C TYR A 638 14.23 15.05 10.10
N THR A 639 13.72 14.21 11.00
CA THR A 639 14.45 13.74 12.19
C THR A 639 15.82 13.15 11.85
N SER A 640 15.92 12.38 10.75
CA SER A 640 17.18 11.80 10.30
C SER A 640 18.22 12.83 9.86
N TYR A 641 17.77 13.90 9.20
CA TYR A 641 18.64 14.99 8.79
C TYR A 641 19.11 15.77 10.03
N LYS A 642 18.19 16.09 10.95
CA LYS A 642 18.51 16.77 12.21
C LYS A 642 19.56 15.99 13.03
N GLN A 643 19.37 14.69 13.21
CA GLN A 643 20.30 13.83 13.94
C GLN A 643 21.71 13.82 13.32
N GLU A 644 21.81 13.87 11.98
CA GLU A 644 23.12 13.94 11.32
C GLU A 644 23.88 15.22 11.65
N LEU A 645 23.18 16.37 11.70
CA LEU A 645 23.80 17.63 12.09
C LEU A 645 24.24 17.64 13.56
N GLU A 646 23.44 17.05 14.46
CA GLU A 646 23.79 16.92 15.89
C GLU A 646 25.01 16.01 16.10
N LEU A 647 25.12 14.92 15.33
CA LEU A 647 26.29 14.04 15.33
C LEU A 647 27.53 14.78 14.84
N ALA A 648 27.42 15.52 13.72
CA ALA A 648 28.51 16.34 13.21
C ALA A 648 28.96 17.40 14.21
N ASP A 649 28.01 18.07 14.88
CA ASP A 649 28.30 19.09 15.89
C ASP A 649 29.05 18.51 17.11
N THR A 650 28.58 17.37 17.61
CA THR A 650 29.23 16.63 18.71
C THR A 650 30.65 16.22 18.33
N TYR A 651 30.82 15.70 17.11
CA TYR A 651 32.13 15.27 16.63
C TYR A 651 33.10 16.44 16.45
N LEU A 652 32.67 17.54 15.83
CA LEU A 652 33.53 18.74 15.70
C LEU A 652 33.89 19.35 17.05
N THR A 653 32.97 19.36 18.01
CA THR A 653 33.24 19.79 19.39
C THR A 653 34.36 18.95 20.01
N SER A 654 34.37 17.63 19.78
CA SER A 654 35.45 16.74 20.25
C SER A 654 36.82 17.04 19.64
N LEU A 655 36.86 17.68 18.47
CA LEU A 655 38.09 18.15 17.80
C LEU A 655 38.53 19.55 18.27
N GLY A 656 37.80 20.18 19.19
CA GLY A 656 38.10 21.52 19.69
C GLY A 656 37.45 22.65 18.89
N CYS A 657 36.38 22.38 18.13
CA CYS A 657 35.64 23.40 17.40
C CYS A 657 35.00 24.42 18.36
N PRO A 658 35.25 25.73 18.20
CA PRO A 658 34.76 26.77 19.12
C PRO A 658 33.34 27.27 18.78
N TRP A 659 32.70 26.72 17.74
CA TRP A 659 31.36 27.11 17.28
C TRP A 659 30.51 25.88 17.01
N SER A 660 29.18 26.03 17.12
CA SER A 660 28.21 24.97 16.86
C SER A 660 27.61 25.06 15.44
N VAL A 661 27.54 23.92 14.77
CA VAL A 661 26.92 23.70 13.45
C VAL A 661 25.47 24.12 13.47
N THR A 662 24.70 23.64 14.46
CA THR A 662 23.27 23.94 14.57
C THR A 662 23.03 25.40 14.87
N ASP A 663 23.81 25.99 15.78
CA ASP A 663 23.67 27.41 16.13
C ASP A 663 23.96 28.32 14.94
N GLU A 664 25.03 28.03 14.18
CA GLU A 664 25.40 28.85 13.02
C GLU A 664 24.31 28.85 11.94
N LEU A 665 23.72 27.69 11.64
CA LEU A 665 22.65 27.59 10.63
C LEU A 665 21.37 28.33 11.04
N MET A 666 21.19 28.61 12.33
CA MET A 666 20.05 29.34 12.87
C MET A 666 20.24 30.87 12.89
N LYS A 667 21.46 31.37 12.68
CA LYS A 667 21.78 32.81 12.70
C LYS A 667 21.12 33.60 11.57
N THR A 668 21.04 34.92 11.77
CA THR A 668 20.52 35.88 10.79
C THR A 668 21.63 36.30 9.81
N PRO A 669 21.29 36.92 8.66
CA PRO A 669 22.28 37.42 7.71
C PRO A 669 23.33 38.35 8.33
N GLU A 670 22.96 39.10 9.38
CA GLU A 670 23.81 40.11 10.03
C GLU A 670 24.77 39.49 11.05
N THR A 671 24.46 38.31 11.57
CA THR A 671 25.19 37.68 12.69
C THR A 671 25.96 36.42 12.28
N THR A 672 25.68 35.89 11.09
CA THR A 672 26.34 34.70 10.57
C THR A 672 27.78 34.97 10.15
N ASN A 673 28.67 34.02 10.45
CA ASN A 673 30.05 33.95 9.98
C ASN A 673 30.24 32.90 8.87
N ILE A 674 29.16 32.39 8.27
CA ILE A 674 29.18 31.28 7.30
C ILE A 674 30.10 31.49 6.10
N ASN A 675 30.51 32.72 5.79
CA ASN A 675 31.43 33.02 4.69
C ASN A 675 32.91 32.88 5.07
N LYS A 676 33.25 32.73 6.36
CA LYS A 676 34.62 32.46 6.79
C LYS A 676 35.01 31.03 6.46
N ALA A 677 36.24 30.79 6.00
CA ALA A 677 36.68 29.49 5.50
C ALA A 677 36.60 28.40 6.57
N GLU A 678 36.88 28.74 7.83
CA GLU A 678 36.77 27.85 8.98
C GLU A 678 35.34 27.37 9.28
N LEU A 679 34.31 28.04 8.76
CA LEU A 679 32.89 27.64 8.88
C LEU A 679 32.35 27.12 7.55
N SER A 680 32.60 27.81 6.43
CA SER A 680 32.01 27.52 5.13
C SER A 680 32.33 26.12 4.62
N GLN A 681 33.59 25.68 4.74
CA GLN A 681 34.03 24.36 4.28
C GLN A 681 33.39 23.22 5.09
N PRO A 682 33.51 23.16 6.43
CA PRO A 682 32.88 22.10 7.21
C PRO A 682 31.35 22.12 7.10
N LEU A 683 30.69 23.28 7.14
CA LEU A 683 29.23 23.36 7.03
C LEU A 683 28.70 22.85 5.68
N CYS A 684 29.40 23.17 4.58
CA CYS A 684 29.04 22.62 3.26
C CYS A 684 29.18 21.11 3.22
N THR A 685 30.29 20.56 3.73
CA THR A 685 30.50 19.10 3.76
C THR A 685 29.48 18.39 4.66
N ILE A 686 29.18 18.94 5.84
CA ILE A 686 28.15 18.39 6.74
C ILE A 686 26.79 18.37 6.05
N LEU A 687 26.38 19.47 5.42
CA LEU A 687 25.16 19.54 4.64
C LEU A 687 25.14 18.48 3.53
N GLN A 688 26.21 18.38 2.74
CA GLN A 688 26.29 17.42 1.64
C GLN A 688 26.22 15.96 2.13
N VAL A 689 26.89 15.63 3.23
CA VAL A 689 26.80 14.30 3.89
C VAL A 689 25.37 14.03 4.35
N ALA A 690 24.73 14.99 5.01
CA ALA A 690 23.35 14.86 5.47
C ALA A 690 22.35 14.70 4.31
N LEU A 691 22.56 15.40 3.19
CA LEU A 691 21.76 15.24 1.97
C LEU A 691 21.97 13.86 1.35
N VAL A 692 23.20 13.35 1.28
CA VAL A 692 23.47 11.99 0.78
C VAL A 692 22.74 10.95 1.63
N ASN A 693 22.77 11.09 2.95
CA ASN A 693 22.08 10.17 3.86
C ASN A 693 20.55 10.26 3.72
N LEU A 694 20.02 11.47 3.53
CA LEU A 694 18.60 11.69 3.28
C LEU A 694 18.16 11.05 1.94
N LEU A 695 18.93 11.26 0.86
CA LEU A 695 18.68 10.66 -0.45
C LEU A 695 18.74 9.13 -0.40
N ALA A 696 19.70 8.57 0.33
CA ALA A 696 19.82 7.12 0.49
C ALA A 696 18.58 6.51 1.17
N ARG A 697 17.95 7.20 2.13
CA ARG A 697 16.68 6.78 2.72
C ARG A 697 15.53 6.79 1.71
N PHE A 698 15.54 7.76 0.80
CA PHE A 698 14.63 7.76 -0.35
C PHE A 698 14.94 6.68 -1.41
N GLY A 699 15.98 5.85 -1.23
CA GLY A 699 16.39 4.86 -2.22
C GLY A 699 17.17 5.45 -3.41
N VAL A 700 17.61 6.70 -3.31
CA VAL A 700 18.41 7.37 -4.33
C VAL A 700 19.89 7.22 -4.01
N ALA A 701 20.61 6.46 -4.84
CA ALA A 701 22.04 6.22 -4.69
C ALA A 701 22.82 6.57 -5.97
N PRO A 702 24.07 7.05 -5.86
CA PRO A 702 24.90 7.32 -7.02
C PRO A 702 25.39 6.02 -7.67
N SER A 703 25.60 6.05 -8.98
CA SER A 703 26.40 5.09 -9.75
C SER A 703 27.84 5.58 -9.98
N ALA A 704 28.06 6.88 -9.85
CA ALA A 704 29.39 7.51 -9.83
C ALA A 704 29.33 8.84 -9.06
N VAL A 705 30.48 9.28 -8.56
CA VAL A 705 30.60 10.52 -7.79
C VAL A 705 31.75 11.38 -8.31
N VAL A 706 31.57 12.70 -8.27
CA VAL A 706 32.63 13.68 -8.57
C VAL A 706 32.41 14.92 -7.72
N GLY A 707 33.49 15.48 -7.19
CA GLY A 707 33.44 16.70 -6.40
C GLY A 707 34.26 17.81 -7.02
N HIS A 708 33.81 19.05 -6.84
CA HIS A 708 34.59 20.24 -7.19
C HIS A 708 35.36 20.72 -5.97
N SER A 709 36.69 20.66 -6.02
CA SER A 709 37.58 21.08 -4.92
C SER A 709 37.19 20.44 -3.57
N SER A 710 36.72 21.21 -2.58
CA SER A 710 36.26 20.70 -1.28
C SER A 710 35.05 19.77 -1.36
N GLY A 711 34.26 19.83 -2.43
CA GLY A 711 33.18 18.89 -2.69
C GLY A 711 33.66 17.44 -2.85
N GLU A 712 34.95 17.21 -3.16
CA GLU A 712 35.50 15.84 -3.21
C GLU A 712 35.40 15.10 -1.88
N ILE A 713 35.43 15.81 -0.75
CA ILE A 713 35.35 15.20 0.57
C ILE A 713 33.99 14.51 0.72
N ALA A 714 32.90 15.21 0.38
CA ALA A 714 31.57 14.63 0.38
C ALA A 714 31.37 13.59 -0.73
N ALA A 715 32.04 13.77 -1.89
CA ALA A 715 32.03 12.76 -2.95
C ALA A 715 32.70 11.44 -2.51
N ALA A 716 33.82 11.49 -1.80
CA ALA A 716 34.50 10.32 -1.25
C ALA A 716 33.64 9.60 -0.20
N TYR A 717 32.91 10.36 0.62
CA TYR A 717 31.90 9.82 1.54
C TYR A 717 30.78 9.10 0.78
N ALA A 718 30.13 9.79 -0.17
CA ALA A 718 29.05 9.21 -0.98
C ALA A 718 29.52 8.02 -1.83
N GLY A 719 30.80 8.00 -2.20
CA GLY A 719 31.47 6.92 -2.88
C GLY A 719 31.75 5.68 -2.01
N GLY A 720 31.56 5.78 -0.69
CA GLY A 720 31.83 4.71 0.28
C GLY A 720 33.30 4.56 0.68
N TYR A 721 34.15 5.54 0.39
CA TYR A 721 35.60 5.44 0.63
C TYR A 721 36.03 5.92 2.03
N ILE A 722 35.36 6.94 2.57
CA ILE A 722 35.65 7.51 3.90
C ILE A 722 34.39 7.57 4.76
N SER A 723 34.54 7.47 6.07
CA SER A 723 33.46 7.68 7.05
C SER A 723 32.99 9.14 7.10
N SER A 724 31.78 9.38 7.63
CA SER A 724 31.25 10.73 7.87
C SER A 724 32.18 11.53 8.80
N GLU A 725 32.65 10.92 9.89
CA GLU A 725 33.65 11.48 10.79
C GLU A 725 34.95 11.88 10.09
N SER A 726 35.45 11.05 9.17
CA SER A 726 36.63 11.38 8.36
C SER A 726 36.36 12.55 7.42
N ALA A 727 35.18 12.59 6.80
CA ALA A 727 34.77 13.70 5.95
C ALA A 727 34.66 15.03 6.72
N TRP A 728 34.02 15.03 7.89
CA TRP A 728 33.90 16.22 8.73
C TRP A 728 35.25 16.68 9.26
N LYS A 729 36.11 15.75 9.68
CA LYS A 729 37.48 16.05 10.14
C LYS A 729 38.32 16.71 9.05
N LEU A 730 38.29 16.16 7.83
CA LEU A 730 38.98 16.71 6.66
C LEU A 730 38.51 18.14 6.38
N ALA A 731 37.19 18.36 6.32
CA ALA A 731 36.63 19.67 6.01
C ALA A 731 36.93 20.71 7.10
N TYR A 732 36.85 20.31 8.38
CA TYR A 732 37.13 21.18 9.52
C TYR A 732 38.58 21.67 9.53
N PHE A 733 39.56 20.75 9.51
CA PHE A 733 40.97 21.14 9.54
C PHE A 733 41.43 21.84 8.26
N ARG A 734 40.80 21.56 7.12
CA ARG A 734 41.05 22.31 5.87
C ARG A 734 40.61 23.76 6.01
N GLY A 735 39.44 24.00 6.60
CA GLY A 735 38.93 25.33 6.91
C GLY A 735 39.82 26.08 7.91
N VAL A 736 40.24 25.44 9.01
CA VAL A 736 41.14 26.01 10.02
C VAL A 736 42.47 26.43 9.42
N CYS A 737 43.14 25.55 8.67
CA CYS A 737 44.44 25.86 8.06
C CYS A 737 44.32 27.00 7.03
N ALA A 738 43.21 27.04 6.27
CA ALA A 738 42.95 28.13 5.33
C ALA A 738 42.73 29.48 6.02
N ALA A 739 42.03 29.48 7.17
CA ALA A 739 41.80 30.67 7.98
C ALA A 739 43.09 31.20 8.63
N GLU A 740 43.90 30.32 9.21
CA GLU A 740 45.20 30.66 9.79
C GLU A 740 46.14 31.27 8.74
N LEU A 741 46.19 30.69 7.54
CA LEU A 741 46.96 31.22 6.41
C LEU A 741 46.41 32.58 5.96
N ALA A 742 45.09 32.75 5.88
CA ALA A 742 44.46 34.01 5.54
C ALA A 742 44.84 35.13 6.53
N GLU A 743 44.87 34.85 7.83
CA GLU A 743 45.34 35.80 8.83
C GLU A 743 46.83 36.14 8.67
N GLU A 744 47.68 35.15 8.41
CA GLU A 744 49.11 35.37 8.17
C GLU A 744 49.34 36.27 6.93
N VAL A 745 48.62 35.99 5.84
CA VAL A 745 48.68 36.77 4.60
C VAL A 745 48.14 38.18 4.81
N HIS A 746 47.06 38.35 5.59
CA HIS A 746 46.52 39.67 5.92
C HIS A 746 47.54 40.55 6.65
N ARG A 747 48.39 39.97 7.51
CA ARG A 747 49.48 40.68 8.19
C ARG A 747 50.64 41.04 7.25
N ARG A 748 50.69 40.50 6.02
CA ARG A 748 51.75 40.73 5.01
C ARG A 748 51.16 41.09 3.64
N PRO A 749 50.70 42.35 3.43
CA PRO A 749 49.99 42.77 2.21
C PRO A 749 50.77 42.53 0.90
N ALA A 750 52.10 42.55 0.95
CA ALA A 750 52.96 42.26 -0.20
C ALA A 750 52.84 40.82 -0.73
N ARG A 751 52.24 39.90 0.04
CA ARG A 751 51.96 38.52 -0.36
C ARG A 751 50.47 38.23 -0.52
N LYS A 752 49.63 39.27 -0.68
CA LYS A 752 48.18 39.10 -0.85
C LYS A 752 47.87 38.28 -2.11
N GLY A 753 47.15 37.19 -1.92
CA GLY A 753 46.64 36.37 -3.01
C GLY A 753 45.18 36.68 -3.32
N ALA A 754 44.75 36.35 -4.53
CA ALA A 754 43.34 36.39 -4.93
C ALA A 754 43.04 35.28 -5.94
N MET A 755 41.76 35.12 -6.27
CA MET A 755 41.30 34.25 -7.36
C MET A 755 40.39 35.03 -8.30
N MET A 756 40.34 34.63 -9.56
CA MET A 756 39.54 35.29 -10.60
C MET A 756 38.93 34.27 -11.56
N ALA A 757 37.61 34.31 -11.73
CA ALA A 757 36.93 33.55 -12.79
C ALA A 757 37.11 34.26 -14.14
N VAL A 758 37.52 33.52 -15.17
CA VAL A 758 37.85 34.04 -16.50
C VAL A 758 37.12 33.22 -17.56
N GLY A 759 36.43 33.91 -18.47
CA GLY A 759 35.70 33.32 -19.59
C GLY A 759 36.60 33.01 -20.79
N LEU A 760 37.61 32.16 -20.60
CA LEU A 760 38.54 31.71 -21.64
C LEU A 760 38.67 30.19 -21.65
N SER A 761 39.17 29.65 -22.77
CA SER A 761 39.56 28.25 -22.84
C SER A 761 40.81 27.98 -21.98
N PRO A 762 41.04 26.73 -21.54
CA PRO A 762 42.27 26.37 -20.83
C PRO A 762 43.54 26.70 -21.61
N GLU A 763 43.51 26.57 -22.94
CA GLU A 763 44.68 26.77 -23.80
C GLU A 763 45.01 28.27 -23.97
N ASP A 764 43.98 29.10 -24.20
CA ASP A 764 44.14 30.55 -24.26
C ASP A 764 44.62 31.10 -22.90
N THR A 765 44.14 30.49 -21.81
CA THR A 765 44.52 30.89 -20.46
C THR A 765 45.96 30.53 -20.14
N LYS A 766 46.46 29.36 -20.54
CA LYS A 766 47.89 29.03 -20.39
C LYS A 766 48.76 30.06 -21.11
N SER A 767 48.38 30.43 -22.32
CA SER A 767 49.07 31.43 -23.13
C SER A 767 49.04 32.83 -22.47
N LEU A 768 47.96 33.15 -21.77
CA LEU A 768 47.82 34.37 -20.97
C LEU A 768 48.72 34.34 -19.72
N VAL A 769 48.62 33.28 -18.90
CA VAL A 769 49.37 33.12 -17.65
C VAL A 769 50.88 33.13 -17.88
N ALA A 770 51.36 32.46 -18.95
CA ALA A 770 52.79 32.43 -19.30
C ALA A 770 53.41 33.81 -19.59
N ARG A 771 52.60 34.85 -19.86
CA ARG A 771 53.10 36.23 -20.01
C ARG A 771 53.44 36.89 -18.68
N TYR A 772 52.80 36.46 -17.60
CA TYR A 772 52.89 37.05 -16.27
C TYR A 772 53.73 36.22 -15.29
N ASP A 773 54.03 34.96 -15.64
CA ASP A 773 54.86 34.04 -14.85
C ASP A 773 56.37 34.30 -15.02
N ARG A 774 56.84 35.52 -14.73
CA ARG A 774 58.22 35.98 -15.04
C ARG A 774 59.02 36.58 -13.87
N ASP A 775 58.62 36.37 -12.62
CA ASP A 775 59.33 36.95 -11.47
C ASP A 775 59.67 35.87 -10.41
N GLU A 776 60.97 35.65 -10.13
CA GLU A 776 61.45 34.64 -9.17
C GLU A 776 61.19 35.04 -7.69
N ALA A 777 60.78 36.29 -7.43
CA ALA A 777 60.56 36.80 -6.07
C ALA A 777 59.16 36.51 -5.49
N GLY A 778 58.20 36.09 -6.33
CA GLY A 778 56.79 35.88 -5.98
C GLY A 778 56.31 34.43 -6.04
N PHE A 779 55.02 34.19 -5.81
CA PHE A 779 54.37 32.88 -6.01
C PHE A 779 53.52 32.80 -7.30
N GLY A 780 53.46 33.89 -8.06
CA GLY A 780 52.97 33.92 -9.44
C GLY A 780 51.46 33.78 -9.58
N VAL A 781 51.02 33.42 -10.78
CA VAL A 781 49.62 33.12 -11.12
C VAL A 781 49.57 31.76 -11.81
N SER A 782 48.60 30.93 -11.44
CA SER A 782 48.33 29.63 -12.06
C SER A 782 46.86 29.48 -12.41
N ILE A 783 46.56 28.50 -13.27
CA ILE A 783 45.19 28.02 -13.46
C ILE A 783 44.86 27.13 -12.26
N ALA A 784 44.01 27.63 -11.37
CA ALA A 784 43.52 26.88 -10.21
C ALA A 784 42.54 25.77 -10.62
N CYS A 785 41.66 26.09 -11.56
CA CYS A 785 40.56 25.21 -11.92
C CYS A 785 40.17 25.40 -13.40
N VAL A 786 39.91 24.30 -14.08
CA VAL A 786 39.18 24.29 -15.36
C VAL A 786 37.74 23.89 -15.06
N ASN A 787 36.82 24.85 -15.10
CA ASN A 787 35.40 24.62 -14.80
C ASN A 787 34.64 24.12 -16.03
N SER A 788 34.94 24.67 -17.21
CA SER A 788 34.36 24.26 -18.48
C SER A 788 35.31 24.56 -19.64
N PRO A 789 35.00 24.11 -20.87
CA PRO A 789 35.80 24.41 -22.07
C PRO A 789 35.99 25.91 -22.36
N VAL A 790 35.15 26.76 -21.77
CA VAL A 790 35.13 28.23 -21.96
C VAL A 790 35.22 29.00 -20.64
N ASN A 791 35.51 28.32 -19.53
CA ASN A 791 35.58 28.94 -18.20
C ASN A 791 36.66 28.30 -17.33
N VAL A 792 37.57 29.14 -16.83
CA VAL A 792 38.63 28.74 -15.92
C VAL A 792 38.72 29.69 -14.73
N THR A 793 39.35 29.25 -13.66
CA THR A 793 39.66 30.08 -12.50
C THR A 793 41.17 30.24 -12.39
N LEU A 794 41.63 31.49 -12.37
CA LEU A 794 43.00 31.86 -12.06
C LEU A 794 43.17 32.06 -10.56
N SER A 795 44.35 31.73 -10.05
CA SER A 795 44.72 31.93 -8.65
C SER A 795 46.17 32.35 -8.55
N GLY A 796 46.46 33.34 -7.73
CA GLY A 796 47.80 33.89 -7.64
C GLY A 796 47.86 35.22 -6.91
N GLU A 797 48.93 35.96 -7.13
CA GLU A 797 49.13 37.28 -6.55
C GLU A 797 48.06 38.29 -7.00
N ASP A 798 47.49 39.01 -6.03
CA ASP A 798 46.37 39.95 -6.25
C ASP A 798 46.70 41.02 -7.30
N ARG A 799 47.95 41.51 -7.27
CA ARG A 799 48.50 42.50 -8.21
C ARG A 799 48.59 41.96 -9.64
N LEU A 800 49.06 40.73 -9.83
CA LEU A 800 49.16 40.12 -11.16
C LEU A 800 47.76 39.84 -11.72
N LEU A 801 46.83 39.42 -10.87
CA LEU A 801 45.43 39.26 -11.27
C LEU A 801 44.74 40.58 -11.63
N ASP A 802 45.09 41.71 -11.01
CA ASP A 802 44.61 43.04 -11.44
C ASP A 802 45.11 43.42 -12.83
N GLN A 803 46.38 43.12 -13.14
CA GLN A 803 46.94 43.36 -14.48
C GLN A 803 46.26 42.49 -15.54
N ILE A 804 46.10 41.19 -15.24
CA ILE A 804 45.38 40.27 -16.13
C ILE A 804 43.93 40.74 -16.31
N LYS A 805 43.26 41.19 -15.24
CA LYS A 805 41.89 41.70 -15.33
C LYS A 805 41.80 42.92 -16.26
N ALA A 806 42.71 43.89 -16.14
CA ALA A 806 42.72 45.06 -17.00
C ALA A 806 42.88 44.68 -18.48
N GLU A 807 43.79 43.75 -18.79
CA GLU A 807 43.97 43.24 -20.16
C GLU A 807 42.71 42.54 -20.70
N LEU A 808 42.03 41.76 -19.84
CA LEU A 808 40.80 41.07 -20.21
C LEU A 808 39.62 42.03 -20.39
N ASP A 809 39.51 43.06 -19.55
CA ASP A 809 38.48 44.10 -19.65
C ASP A 809 38.62 44.90 -20.95
N GLU A 810 39.86 45.25 -21.35
CA GLU A 810 40.15 45.88 -22.66
C GLU A 810 39.69 45.01 -23.83
N LYS A 811 39.89 43.69 -23.71
CA LYS A 811 39.46 42.68 -24.70
C LYS A 811 37.99 42.30 -24.59
N LYS A 812 37.24 42.91 -23.66
CA LYS A 812 35.83 42.59 -23.35
C LYS A 812 35.60 41.10 -23.03
N VAL A 813 36.60 40.45 -22.44
CA VAL A 813 36.51 39.07 -21.96
C VAL A 813 36.02 39.08 -20.52
N PHE A 814 35.11 38.19 -20.17
CA PHE A 814 34.59 38.09 -18.80
C PHE A 814 35.72 37.77 -17.81
N ALA A 815 35.91 38.63 -16.80
CA ALA A 815 36.88 38.45 -15.73
C ALA A 815 36.31 39.02 -14.40
N ARG A 816 36.09 38.14 -13.41
CA ARG A 816 35.52 38.53 -12.11
C ARG A 816 36.37 38.00 -10.95
N LYS A 817 36.94 38.90 -10.14
CA LYS A 817 37.62 38.53 -8.90
C LYS A 817 36.64 37.88 -7.92
N LEU A 818 37.08 36.79 -7.29
CA LEU A 818 36.31 36.04 -6.30
C LEU A 818 36.55 36.64 -4.91
N GLN A 819 35.54 36.58 -4.05
CA GLN A 819 35.63 37.08 -2.67
C GLN A 819 36.22 36.01 -1.75
N VAL A 820 37.50 35.72 -1.96
CA VAL A 820 38.26 34.75 -1.17
C VAL A 820 39.46 35.42 -0.51
N PRO A 821 39.82 35.02 0.72
CA PRO A 821 40.89 35.69 1.48
C PRO A 821 42.29 35.28 1.04
N VAL A 822 42.42 34.18 0.30
CA VAL A 822 43.69 33.60 -0.19
C VAL A 822 43.53 33.03 -1.60
N ALA A 823 44.66 32.83 -2.28
CA ALA A 823 44.77 32.20 -3.58
C ALA A 823 44.77 30.66 -3.45
N TYR A 824 43.59 30.05 -3.29
CA TYR A 824 43.44 28.58 -3.26
C TYR A 824 43.96 27.93 -4.55
N HIS A 825 44.44 26.69 -4.49
CA HIS A 825 45.02 25.99 -5.64
C HIS A 825 46.23 26.69 -6.28
N SER A 826 46.95 27.51 -5.51
CA SER A 826 48.24 28.11 -5.88
C SER A 826 49.33 27.71 -4.88
N ARG A 827 50.60 28.04 -5.20
CA ARG A 827 51.74 27.84 -4.29
C ARG A 827 51.56 28.54 -2.94
N GLN A 828 50.66 29.53 -2.83
CA GLN A 828 50.35 30.18 -1.55
C GLN A 828 49.82 29.20 -0.50
N MET A 829 49.20 28.10 -0.90
CA MET A 829 48.64 27.10 0.02
C MET A 829 49.69 26.12 0.58
N GLU A 830 50.89 26.02 -0.02
CA GLU A 830 51.92 25.05 0.37
C GLU A 830 52.28 25.10 1.87
N PRO A 831 52.47 26.27 2.51
CA PRO A 831 52.80 26.34 3.94
C PRO A 831 51.73 25.74 4.85
N ALA A 832 50.46 25.71 4.42
CA ALA A 832 49.36 25.16 5.19
C ALA A 832 49.27 23.62 5.09
N THR A 833 49.92 22.98 4.10
CA THR A 833 49.75 21.55 3.79
C THR A 833 50.35 20.61 4.84
N ALA A 834 51.56 20.90 5.35
CA ALA A 834 52.22 20.05 6.34
C ALA A 834 51.41 20.00 7.66
N ARG A 835 51.00 21.17 8.15
CA ARG A 835 50.13 21.30 9.32
C ARG A 835 48.78 20.63 9.12
N PHE A 836 48.18 20.78 7.93
CA PHE A 836 46.92 20.11 7.61
C PHE A 836 47.03 18.58 7.70
N VAL A 837 48.09 17.99 7.13
CA VAL A 837 48.35 16.54 7.21
C VAL A 837 48.48 16.08 8.67
N ASP A 838 49.23 16.82 9.49
CA ASP A 838 49.44 16.50 10.90
C ASP A 838 48.14 16.54 11.71
N LEU A 839 47.28 17.55 11.48
CA LEU A 839 46.00 17.71 12.18
C LEU A 839 44.97 16.65 11.78
N VAL A 840 44.91 16.30 10.48
CA VAL A 840 43.98 15.30 9.97
C VAL A 840 44.32 13.90 10.50
N GLY A 841 45.60 13.52 10.52
CA GLY A 841 46.03 12.20 10.99
C GLY A 841 45.37 11.04 10.23
N ALA A 842 45.17 9.90 10.88
CA ALA A 842 44.59 8.72 10.25
C ALA A 842 43.11 8.92 9.86
N LEU A 843 42.77 8.50 8.64
CA LEU A 843 41.41 8.45 8.12
C LEU A 843 40.87 7.02 8.15
N SER A 844 39.56 6.88 8.36
CA SER A 844 38.91 5.58 8.45
C SER A 844 37.82 5.41 7.40
N PRO A 845 37.69 4.21 6.79
CA PRO A 845 36.55 3.89 5.94
C PRO A 845 35.26 3.81 6.76
N PRO A 846 34.08 3.75 6.12
CA PRO A 846 32.82 3.55 6.82
C PRO A 846 32.81 2.22 7.59
N PRO A 847 32.20 2.15 8.80
CA PRO A 847 32.19 0.95 9.65
C PRO A 847 31.49 -0.24 8.99
N ASN A 848 30.45 0.00 8.19
CA ASN A 848 29.87 -0.98 7.26
C ASN A 848 30.26 -0.56 5.85
N ARG A 849 31.27 -1.21 5.25
CA ARG A 849 31.74 -0.87 3.89
C ARG A 849 30.57 -0.98 2.89
N PRO A 850 30.04 0.15 2.38
CA PRO A 850 29.04 0.11 1.33
C PRO A 850 29.69 -0.42 0.05
N VAL A 851 28.88 -0.79 -0.94
CA VAL A 851 29.40 -1.00 -2.30
C VAL A 851 30.02 0.32 -2.76
N THR A 852 31.34 0.33 -2.97
CA THR A 852 32.05 1.53 -3.42
C THR A 852 31.70 1.84 -4.86
N VAL A 853 31.35 3.09 -5.16
CA VAL A 853 31.07 3.53 -6.53
C VAL A 853 32.24 4.32 -7.11
N PRO A 854 32.49 4.27 -8.44
CA PRO A 854 33.58 5.00 -9.05
C PRO A 854 33.58 6.50 -8.69
N MET A 855 34.69 6.97 -8.12
CA MET A 855 34.96 8.39 -7.94
C MET A 855 35.96 8.87 -8.98
N ILE A 856 35.63 9.95 -9.69
CA ILE A 856 36.59 10.65 -10.55
C ILE A 856 37.23 11.76 -9.74
N SER A 857 38.56 11.72 -9.65
CA SER A 857 39.33 12.74 -8.96
C SER A 857 39.49 13.97 -9.84
N SER A 858 39.12 15.10 -9.29
CA SER A 858 39.47 16.45 -9.72
C SER A 858 40.99 16.62 -9.79
N VAL A 859 41.77 16.00 -8.90
CA VAL A 859 43.24 16.10 -8.88
C VAL A 859 43.91 15.36 -10.04
N THR A 860 43.59 14.07 -10.20
CA THR A 860 44.30 13.20 -11.16
C THR A 860 43.62 13.13 -12.51
N LYS A 861 42.38 13.62 -12.61
CA LYS A 861 41.53 13.52 -13.82
C LYS A 861 41.13 12.11 -14.21
N GLU A 862 41.36 11.16 -13.31
CA GLU A 862 41.16 9.74 -13.51
C GLU A 862 40.35 9.15 -12.35
N ARG A 863 39.93 7.89 -12.49
CA ARG A 863 39.32 7.15 -11.40
C ARG A 863 40.36 6.95 -10.29
N VAL A 864 40.02 7.36 -9.07
CA VAL A 864 40.92 7.22 -7.92
C VAL A 864 40.70 5.89 -7.20
N SER A 865 41.77 5.29 -6.68
CA SER A 865 41.68 4.10 -5.82
C SER A 865 41.28 4.47 -4.40
N GLY A 866 40.54 3.58 -3.73
CA GLY A 866 40.05 3.83 -2.37
C GLY A 866 41.17 4.04 -1.34
N ASP A 867 42.26 3.27 -1.44
CA ASP A 867 43.39 3.38 -0.51
C ASP A 867 44.03 4.78 -0.54
N ARG A 868 44.11 5.37 -1.74
CA ARG A 868 44.66 6.72 -1.93
C ARG A 868 43.80 7.79 -1.26
N LEU A 869 42.49 7.58 -1.14
CA LEU A 869 41.57 8.51 -0.45
C LEU A 869 41.67 8.43 1.08
N LEU A 870 42.32 7.40 1.63
CA LEU A 870 42.61 7.28 3.06
C LEU A 870 43.95 7.94 3.44
N GLU A 871 44.75 8.35 2.46
CA GLU A 871 46.01 9.05 2.69
C GLU A 871 45.79 10.56 2.84
N PRO A 872 46.18 11.19 3.97
CA PRO A 872 46.07 12.65 4.13
C PRO A 872 46.84 13.44 3.07
N SER A 873 47.91 12.86 2.50
CA SER A 873 48.71 13.45 1.42
C SER A 873 47.90 13.66 0.13
N TYR A 874 46.94 12.78 -0.19
CA TYR A 874 46.02 12.99 -1.32
C TYR A 874 45.19 14.25 -1.10
N TRP A 875 44.69 14.47 0.12
CA TRP A 875 43.86 15.63 0.44
C TRP A 875 44.65 16.94 0.46
N ALA A 876 45.94 16.90 0.78
CA ALA A 876 46.84 18.03 0.59
C ALA A 876 47.00 18.37 -0.91
N LEU A 877 47.00 17.37 -1.80
CA LEU A 877 47.01 17.57 -3.25
C LEU A 877 45.62 17.98 -3.80
N ASN A 878 44.51 17.58 -3.18
CA ASN A 878 43.13 18.01 -3.50
C ASN A 878 42.91 19.53 -3.37
N ILE A 879 43.79 20.20 -2.63
CA ILE A 879 43.87 21.65 -2.65
C ILE A 879 44.29 22.16 -4.05
N ILE A 880 44.46 21.31 -5.10
CA ILE A 880 44.91 21.64 -6.48
C ILE A 880 44.22 20.74 -7.57
N SER A 881 43.47 21.33 -8.53
CA SER A 881 42.98 20.76 -9.85
C SER A 881 41.58 20.07 -10.01
N THR A 882 41.08 19.90 -11.27
CA THR A 882 39.73 19.38 -11.72
C THR A 882 39.66 18.38 -12.92
N THR A 883 38.61 17.49 -13.04
CA THR A 883 37.81 17.05 -14.25
C THR A 883 36.65 16.01 -13.98
N ALA A 884 35.91 15.56 -15.03
CA ALA A 884 34.53 15.01 -15.09
C ALA A 884 34.33 13.47 -15.36
N CYS A 885 33.07 12.97 -15.23
CA CYS A 885 32.63 11.56 -15.28
C CYS A 885 31.49 11.27 -16.32
N VAL A 886 31.19 9.99 -16.64
CA VAL A 886 30.15 9.51 -17.59
C VAL A 886 28.96 8.89 -16.86
N VAL A 887 27.78 9.51 -16.95
CA VAL A 887 26.50 9.08 -16.32
C VAL A 887 25.28 9.43 -17.18
N ASP A 888 24.08 8.98 -16.82
CA ASP A 888 22.84 9.22 -17.57
C ASP A 888 22.02 10.40 -17.00
N HIS A 889 22.12 10.68 -15.70
CA HIS A 889 21.52 11.85 -15.05
C HIS A 889 22.43 12.40 -13.95
N LEU A 890 22.57 13.72 -13.86
CA LEU A 890 23.40 14.39 -12.86
C LEU A 890 22.53 14.93 -11.71
N VAL A 891 22.93 14.64 -10.48
CA VAL A 891 22.29 15.16 -9.27
C VAL A 891 23.28 16.03 -8.52
N GLU A 892 23.05 17.36 -8.49
CA GLU A 892 23.90 18.29 -7.76
C GLU A 892 23.57 18.28 -6.26
N ILE A 893 24.58 17.92 -5.46
CA ILE A 893 24.54 17.86 -4.01
C ILE A 893 25.31 19.04 -3.43
N GLY A 894 24.58 19.96 -2.82
CA GLY A 894 25.16 21.13 -2.16
C GLY A 894 24.12 22.21 -1.89
N PRO A 895 24.55 23.35 -1.33
CA PRO A 895 23.63 24.40 -0.85
C PRO A 895 22.96 25.22 -1.97
N HIS A 896 23.46 25.13 -3.21
CA HIS A 896 22.94 25.84 -4.38
C HIS A 896 23.48 25.21 -5.68
N VAL A 897 22.89 25.59 -6.82
CA VAL A 897 23.25 25.16 -8.19
C VAL A 897 24.50 25.84 -8.75
N ALA A 898 25.63 25.65 -8.07
CA ALA A 898 26.89 26.27 -8.48
C ALA A 898 27.49 25.60 -9.73
N LEU A 899 27.25 24.30 -9.95
CA LEU A 899 27.84 23.55 -11.06
C LEU A 899 26.95 23.51 -12.31
N GLN A 900 25.69 23.92 -12.23
CA GLN A 900 24.74 23.91 -13.36
C GLN A 900 25.29 24.58 -14.64
N GLY A 901 25.88 25.77 -14.52
CA GLY A 901 26.46 26.49 -15.65
C GLY A 901 27.64 25.74 -16.29
N PRO A 902 28.72 25.48 -15.53
CA PRO A 902 29.87 24.71 -16.00
C PRO A 902 29.51 23.33 -16.59
N LEU A 903 28.58 22.61 -15.96
CA LEU A 903 28.12 21.30 -16.45
C LEU A 903 27.42 21.42 -17.80
N ARG A 904 26.57 22.44 -18.01
CA ARG A 904 25.94 22.66 -19.34
C ARG A 904 26.98 22.93 -20.43
N ASP A 905 28.02 23.70 -20.13
CA ASP A 905 29.11 23.95 -21.07
C ASP A 905 29.89 22.67 -21.40
N ILE A 906 30.17 21.84 -20.40
CA ILE A 906 30.82 20.53 -20.59
C ILE A 906 29.94 19.63 -21.45
N LEU A 907 28.66 19.49 -21.09
CA LEU A 907 27.72 18.60 -21.79
C LEU A 907 27.61 18.97 -23.27
N ARG A 908 27.55 20.25 -23.63
CA ARG A 908 27.53 20.72 -25.04
C ARG A 908 28.70 20.24 -25.89
N THR A 909 29.84 19.89 -25.28
CA THR A 909 31.00 19.37 -26.02
C THR A 909 30.98 17.85 -26.20
N THR A 910 30.03 17.16 -25.58
CA THR A 910 29.90 15.71 -25.63
C THR A 910 28.77 15.29 -26.57
N LYS A 911 28.99 14.25 -27.38
CA LYS A 911 27.98 13.74 -28.34
C LYS A 911 26.66 13.29 -27.69
N ARG A 912 26.64 13.02 -26.37
CA ARG A 912 25.46 12.62 -25.59
C ARG A 912 24.96 13.71 -24.64
N GLY A 913 25.54 14.92 -24.67
CA GLY A 913 25.27 15.95 -23.67
C GLY A 913 23.81 16.35 -23.53
N ASP A 914 23.12 16.47 -24.66
CA ASP A 914 21.70 16.85 -24.70
C ASP A 914 20.76 15.77 -24.15
N SER A 915 21.26 14.54 -23.97
CA SER A 915 20.49 13.42 -23.41
C SER A 915 20.70 13.20 -21.91
N ILE A 916 21.65 13.91 -21.29
CA ILE A 916 21.95 13.77 -19.86
C ILE A 916 21.10 14.77 -19.09
N GLY A 917 20.19 14.27 -18.25
CA GLY A 917 19.38 15.13 -17.40
C GLY A 917 20.18 15.71 -16.22
N TYR A 918 19.64 16.77 -15.62
CA TYR A 918 20.26 17.47 -14.50
C TYR A 918 19.19 17.89 -13.49
N THR A 919 19.41 17.55 -12.22
CA THR A 919 18.55 17.95 -11.09
C THR A 919 19.44 18.46 -9.95
N SER A 920 18.96 19.44 -9.19
CA SER A 920 19.64 19.92 -7.98
C SER A 920 18.74 19.72 -6.78
N ILE A 921 19.33 19.34 -5.66
CA ILE A 921 18.56 19.12 -4.43
C ILE A 921 18.15 20.43 -3.78
N LEU A 922 19.07 21.41 -3.72
CA LEU A 922 18.80 22.71 -3.09
C LEU A 922 19.02 23.88 -4.05
N ARG A 923 18.29 24.97 -3.82
CA ARG A 923 18.47 26.24 -4.52
C ARG A 923 18.29 27.42 -3.57
N ARG A 924 19.32 28.26 -3.44
CA ARG A 924 19.26 29.55 -2.74
C ARG A 924 18.00 30.35 -3.10
N GLY A 925 17.31 30.84 -2.07
CA GLY A 925 16.09 31.65 -2.20
C GLY A 925 14.81 30.84 -2.49
N GLN A 926 14.89 29.51 -2.52
CA GLN A 926 13.73 28.61 -2.60
C GLN A 926 13.69 27.70 -1.38
N SER A 927 12.51 27.16 -1.06
CA SER A 927 12.35 26.23 0.05
C SER A 927 13.22 24.98 -0.15
N ALA A 928 13.99 24.62 0.86
CA ALA A 928 14.83 23.42 0.82
C ALA A 928 13.96 22.15 0.81
N VAL A 929 12.82 22.16 1.50
CA VAL A 929 11.85 21.07 1.50
C VAL A 929 11.23 20.91 0.12
N GLU A 930 10.71 22.00 -0.47
CA GLU A 930 10.07 21.93 -1.79
C GLU A 930 11.04 21.47 -2.89
N THR A 931 12.23 22.07 -2.95
CA THR A 931 13.24 21.74 -3.97
C THR A 931 13.73 20.30 -3.86
N SER A 932 13.93 19.81 -2.62
CA SER A 932 14.31 18.41 -2.39
C SER A 932 13.20 17.44 -2.79
N LEU A 933 11.95 17.67 -2.38
CA LEU A 933 10.82 16.81 -2.73
C LEU A 933 10.52 16.83 -4.24
N ARG A 934 10.64 17.99 -4.89
CA ARG A 934 10.50 18.12 -6.34
C ARG A 934 11.57 17.31 -7.06
N ALA A 935 12.82 17.39 -6.62
CA ALA A 935 13.90 16.58 -7.15
C ALA A 935 13.60 15.07 -6.99
N MET A 936 13.04 14.65 -5.85
CA MET A 936 12.67 13.24 -5.63
C MET A 936 11.54 12.80 -6.56
N GLY A 937 10.54 13.64 -6.77
CA GLY A 937 9.47 13.40 -7.74
C GLY A 937 9.98 13.28 -9.18
N GLU A 938 10.91 14.15 -9.59
CA GLU A 938 11.56 14.10 -10.91
C GLU A 938 12.35 12.78 -11.10
N LEU A 939 13.07 12.33 -10.08
CA LEU A 939 13.78 11.05 -10.11
C LEU A 939 12.81 9.86 -10.15
N TYR A 940 11.68 9.95 -9.46
CA TYR A 940 10.65 8.90 -9.44
C TYR A 940 10.08 8.61 -10.83
N ILE A 941 9.72 9.67 -11.57
CA ILE A 941 9.18 9.56 -12.92
C ILE A 941 10.23 9.11 -13.96
N GLN A 942 11.51 9.18 -13.59
CA GLN A 942 12.64 8.71 -14.41
C GLN A 942 13.07 7.28 -14.10
N THR A 943 12.29 6.49 -13.34
CA THR A 943 12.45 5.04 -13.02
C THR A 943 12.91 4.74 -11.57
N ILE A 944 13.26 5.74 -10.75
CA ILE A 944 13.72 5.45 -9.38
C ILE A 944 12.55 5.14 -8.45
N ASN A 945 12.59 3.99 -7.77
CA ASN A 945 11.56 3.64 -6.79
C ASN A 945 11.93 4.27 -5.44
N LEU A 946 11.11 5.23 -4.99
CA LEU A 946 11.33 5.92 -3.72
C LEU A 946 10.98 5.02 -2.52
N ARG A 947 11.85 5.00 -1.52
CA ARG A 947 11.64 4.33 -0.20
C ARG A 947 11.36 5.40 0.87
N GLU A 948 10.68 5.04 1.96
CA GLU A 948 10.46 5.91 3.15
C GLU A 948 10.05 7.38 2.83
N MET A 949 8.86 7.59 2.24
CA MET A 949 8.31 8.93 1.96
C MET A 949 7.57 9.57 3.12
#